data_AF-A0AAW7DMZ1-F1
#
_entry.id   AF-A0AAW7DMZ1-F1
#
_cell.length_a   1.000
_cell.length_b   1.000
_cell.length_c   1.000
_cell.angle_alpha   90.00
_cell.angle_beta   90.00
_cell.angle_gamma   90.00
#
_symmetry.space_group_name_H-M   'P 1'
#
loop_
_entity.id
_entity.type
_entity.pdbx_description
1 polymer ?
#
loop_
_entity_poly.entity_id
_entity_poly.type
_entity_poly.pdbx_seq_one_letter_code
_entity_poly.pdbx_strand_id
1 'polypeptide(L)'
;MNQDYIIPNAWSIIEEGFEKDRVKSSESLFSIGNGAMGQRANFEEFYSGDTFQGSYIAGVYYPDKTKVGWWKNGYPEYFAKVLNAPVWIGIDIEINGEKFDLNTCKEVKNFRRELNMKEGLLDRSFMAILPSGLEIEFFVRRFLSADLDELGAIKYDIKPINGDAKIVFKPYVDAAVKNEDANWEEIFWEPISSEIKGEQGFVQARTFKTHFEVVTFMQNKILVNGSYQQISSTNAVKTETKVEFTYEVEVKANDTATIEKFGGYVVSTNHPKNELINVAENVLSQANEQGYEQLLINQKEAWAKIWEMADITIEGDTKAQQGIRFNIFQLNQTYSGKDARLNIGPKGFTGEKYGGSTYWDTEAYCLPFYMVTKNQEVARNLLMYRFNQLDKAIENGEKLGFNKGAALYPMVTMNGEECHNEWEITFEEIHRNGAIAFAIYNYVRFTGDQTYIPEAGLEVLLGIARFWKQRVNWSNDKKQYVMLGVTGPNEYENNVNNNFHSNYCAQWCMNYLLEQVENVKTNYPEDFARIAAKRNITDAELSEMKEVAGNIYFPFSEELGIYLQQDGFLDKDLTPVSELPKEERPINQKWSWDRILRSAYIKQADVLQSFYYFEDQFSKDQLEKHFDFYEPLTVHESSLSPCVHSIQAATLGRMEQAYTFYLRTSRLDLDDYNKEVHEGLHITSMAGTWMSIVEGFGGMRVKNDQLYFEPRLPEQWEGFTFKVNFRQQILKVIVNKGETTFELEGTEPLEVYVFDQKVVVQPSI
;
A
#
# COMPACT_ATOMS: atom_id res chain seq x y z
N MET A 1 -25.53 1.77 3.28
CA MET A 1 -25.38 1.00 4.53
C MET A 1 -24.07 0.26 4.38
N ASN A 2 -23.22 0.25 5.40
CA ASN A 2 -21.91 -0.42 5.36
C ASN A 2 -22.10 -1.94 5.24
N GLN A 3 -21.12 -2.65 4.69
CA GLN A 3 -21.18 -4.11 4.53
C GLN A 3 -20.66 -4.79 5.80
N ASP A 4 -21.53 -5.17 6.75
CA ASP A 4 -21.14 -5.84 8.01
C ASP A 4 -21.37 -7.36 7.90
N TYR A 5 -20.61 -8.04 7.03
CA TYR A 5 -20.70 -9.49 6.81
C TYR A 5 -19.44 -10.27 7.21
N ILE A 6 -18.35 -9.57 7.54
CA ILE A 6 -17.13 -10.17 8.04
C ILE A 6 -17.27 -10.46 9.53
N ILE A 7 -17.10 -11.72 9.91
CA ILE A 7 -17.21 -12.15 11.31
C ILE A 7 -15.99 -11.65 12.09
N PRO A 8 -16.16 -10.96 13.23
CA PRO A 8 -15.04 -10.53 14.06
C PRO A 8 -14.22 -11.71 14.59
N ASN A 9 -12.93 -11.72 14.26
CA ASN A 9 -11.96 -12.70 14.76
C ASN A 9 -10.59 -12.04 14.87
N ALA A 10 -9.86 -12.33 15.96
CA ALA A 10 -8.60 -11.66 16.25
C ALA A 10 -7.47 -11.94 15.25
N TRP A 11 -7.52 -13.04 14.49
CA TRP A 11 -6.45 -13.47 13.58
C TRP A 11 -6.94 -13.83 12.18
N SER A 12 -8.24 -13.75 11.93
CA SER A 12 -8.82 -14.15 10.65
C SER A 12 -9.84 -13.13 10.13
N ILE A 13 -9.89 -12.98 8.82
CA ILE A 13 -11.08 -12.46 8.11
C ILE A 13 -11.92 -13.67 7.73
N ILE A 14 -13.19 -13.69 8.14
CA ILE A 14 -14.09 -14.83 7.94
C ILE A 14 -15.37 -14.36 7.26
N GLU A 15 -15.70 -14.97 6.14
CA GLU A 15 -16.97 -14.84 5.42
C GLU A 15 -17.71 -16.17 5.52
N GLU A 16 -18.96 -16.16 5.98
CA GLU A 16 -19.84 -17.32 5.99
C GLU A 16 -21.08 -17.08 5.12
N GLY A 17 -21.48 -18.11 4.38
CA GLY A 17 -22.52 -18.00 3.35
C GLY A 17 -21.96 -17.51 2.00
N PHE A 18 -22.58 -17.97 0.91
CA PHE A 18 -22.18 -17.59 -0.44
C PHE A 18 -23.22 -16.64 -1.05
N GLU A 19 -22.82 -15.37 -1.22
CA GLU A 19 -23.63 -14.35 -1.90
C GLU A 19 -22.92 -13.89 -3.18
N LYS A 20 -23.56 -14.09 -4.32
CA LYS A 20 -22.99 -13.82 -5.66
C LYS A 20 -22.58 -12.36 -5.84
N ASP A 21 -23.39 -11.44 -5.33
CA ASP A 21 -23.16 -10.00 -5.48
C ASP A 21 -21.96 -9.50 -4.65
N ARG A 22 -21.43 -10.32 -3.73
CA ARG A 22 -20.27 -9.98 -2.89
C ARG A 22 -18.94 -10.49 -3.43
N VAL A 23 -18.94 -11.29 -4.50
CA VAL A 23 -17.73 -11.97 -4.99
C VAL A 23 -16.59 -11.00 -5.25
N LYS A 24 -16.83 -9.88 -5.96
CA LYS A 24 -15.80 -8.86 -6.24
C LYS A 24 -15.24 -8.19 -4.98
N SER A 25 -16.07 -7.92 -3.97
CA SER A 25 -15.60 -7.36 -2.70
C SER A 25 -14.78 -8.38 -1.91
N SER A 26 -15.26 -9.62 -1.81
CA SER A 26 -14.56 -10.70 -1.12
C SER A 26 -13.26 -11.09 -1.83
N GLU A 27 -13.17 -10.96 -3.15
CA GLU A 27 -11.92 -11.08 -3.90
C GLU A 27 -10.87 -10.07 -3.43
N SER A 28 -11.25 -8.83 -3.14
CA SER A 28 -10.34 -7.82 -2.61
C SER A 28 -9.96 -8.10 -1.16
N LEU A 29 -10.94 -8.30 -0.27
CA LEU A 29 -10.72 -8.50 1.17
C LEU A 29 -9.82 -9.70 1.48
N PHE A 30 -9.90 -10.75 0.68
CA PHE A 30 -9.15 -11.97 0.88
C PHE A 30 -7.89 -12.07 0.00
N SER A 31 -7.47 -10.96 -0.61
CA SER A 31 -6.25 -10.92 -1.44
C SER A 31 -5.03 -11.40 -0.66
N ILE A 32 -4.12 -12.08 -1.38
CA ILE A 32 -2.86 -12.61 -0.85
C ILE A 32 -1.66 -12.05 -1.65
N GLY A 33 -0.50 -11.94 -1.02
CA GLY A 33 0.71 -11.31 -1.56
C GLY A 33 1.97 -11.70 -0.78
N ASN A 34 3.13 -11.61 -1.41
CA ASN A 34 4.44 -11.88 -0.78
C ASN A 34 5.50 -10.78 -1.05
N GLY A 35 5.08 -9.62 -1.55
CA GLY A 35 5.94 -8.51 -1.95
C GLY A 35 6.53 -8.61 -3.36
N ALA A 36 6.64 -9.82 -3.93
CA ALA A 36 7.09 -10.03 -5.31
C ALA A 36 5.93 -10.20 -6.29
N MET A 37 4.83 -10.80 -5.81
CA MET A 37 3.56 -10.89 -6.52
C MET A 37 2.40 -10.82 -5.53
N GLY A 38 1.21 -10.57 -6.05
CA GLY A 38 -0.03 -10.72 -5.31
C GLY A 38 -1.21 -11.00 -6.20
N GLN A 39 -2.32 -11.30 -5.57
CA GLN A 39 -3.48 -11.87 -6.23
C GLN A 39 -4.75 -11.67 -5.42
N ARG A 40 -5.81 -11.27 -6.11
CA ARG A 40 -7.18 -11.24 -5.58
C ARG A 40 -7.65 -12.66 -5.23
N ALA A 41 -8.58 -12.80 -4.30
CA ALA A 41 -9.15 -14.11 -3.93
C ALA A 41 -10.14 -14.68 -4.98
N ASN A 42 -9.76 -14.61 -6.27
CA ASN A 42 -10.43 -15.29 -7.36
C ASN A 42 -10.42 -16.80 -7.11
N PHE A 43 -11.49 -17.48 -7.51
CA PHE A 43 -11.57 -18.93 -7.43
C PHE A 43 -10.61 -19.60 -8.41
N GLU A 44 -10.04 -20.72 -7.99
CA GLU A 44 -9.14 -21.53 -8.81
C GLU A 44 -9.92 -22.20 -9.95
N GLU A 45 -11.15 -22.64 -9.67
CA GLU A 45 -12.08 -23.17 -10.67
C GLU A 45 -12.78 -22.08 -11.47
N PHE A 46 -13.35 -22.50 -12.61
CA PHE A 46 -14.25 -21.66 -13.39
C PHE A 46 -15.43 -21.13 -12.57
N TYR A 47 -15.68 -19.83 -12.72
CA TYR A 47 -16.84 -19.14 -12.17
C TYR A 47 -17.50 -18.29 -13.26
N SER A 48 -18.79 -18.51 -13.51
CA SER A 48 -19.54 -17.76 -14.55
C SER A 48 -20.22 -16.48 -14.05
N GLY A 49 -20.17 -16.21 -12.74
CA GLY A 49 -20.73 -15.00 -12.15
C GLY A 49 -19.84 -13.79 -12.34
N ASP A 50 -20.26 -12.65 -11.77
CA ASP A 50 -19.45 -11.43 -11.84
C ASP A 50 -18.23 -11.55 -10.93
N THR A 51 -17.05 -11.35 -11.52
CA THR A 51 -15.73 -11.53 -10.88
C THR A 51 -14.76 -10.53 -11.48
N PHE A 52 -13.74 -10.14 -10.72
CA PHE A 52 -12.65 -9.31 -11.20
C PHE A 52 -11.34 -10.09 -11.06
N GLN A 53 -10.92 -10.73 -12.15
CA GLN A 53 -9.68 -11.50 -12.21
C GLN A 53 -8.46 -10.59 -12.08
N GLY A 54 -7.64 -10.78 -11.04
CA GLY A 54 -6.46 -9.94 -10.83
C GLY A 54 -5.30 -10.69 -10.19
N SER A 55 -4.21 -10.83 -10.92
CA SER A 55 -2.90 -11.20 -10.39
C SER A 55 -1.88 -10.15 -10.82
N TYR A 56 -0.91 -9.83 -9.98
CA TYR A 56 -0.01 -8.70 -10.21
C TYR A 56 1.41 -9.11 -9.85
N ILE A 57 2.38 -8.65 -10.65
CA ILE A 57 3.81 -8.90 -10.42
C ILE A 57 4.47 -7.56 -10.14
N ALA A 58 5.20 -7.49 -9.04
CA ALA A 58 5.83 -6.26 -8.60
C ALA A 58 6.85 -5.75 -9.63
N GLY A 59 6.78 -4.46 -9.95
CA GLY A 59 7.70 -3.81 -10.89
C GLY A 59 7.44 -4.12 -12.38
N VAL A 60 6.47 -4.98 -12.72
CA VAL A 60 6.07 -5.22 -14.11
C VAL A 60 4.88 -4.32 -14.45
N TYR A 61 5.13 -3.33 -15.31
CA TYR A 61 4.14 -2.33 -15.68
C TYR A 61 4.08 -2.10 -17.19
N TYR A 62 3.02 -1.41 -17.62
CA TYR A 62 2.81 -0.99 -19.00
C TYR A 62 2.55 0.52 -19.10
N PRO A 63 3.20 1.23 -20.03
CA PRO A 63 2.91 2.63 -20.34
C PRO A 63 1.67 2.71 -21.23
N ASP A 64 0.50 2.79 -20.61
CA ASP A 64 -0.77 2.94 -21.33
C ASP A 64 -0.89 4.38 -21.84
N LYS A 65 -1.26 4.57 -23.10
CA LYS A 65 -1.22 5.90 -23.73
C LYS A 65 -2.18 6.84 -23.02
N THR A 66 -1.71 8.04 -22.66
CA THR A 66 -2.51 9.03 -21.96
C THR A 66 -3.82 9.31 -22.68
N LYS A 67 -4.91 9.23 -21.94
CA LYS A 67 -6.27 9.53 -22.40
C LYS A 67 -6.78 10.75 -21.66
N VAL A 68 -7.01 11.84 -22.36
CA VAL A 68 -7.53 13.10 -21.81
C VAL A 68 -8.54 13.70 -22.77
N GLY A 69 -9.50 14.47 -22.24
CA GLY A 69 -10.42 15.23 -23.08
C GLY A 69 -9.71 16.34 -23.86
N TRP A 70 -8.78 17.05 -23.21
CA TRP A 70 -8.03 18.16 -23.80
C TRP A 70 -6.57 18.13 -23.34
N TRP A 71 -5.65 18.08 -24.29
CA TRP A 71 -4.21 18.06 -23.98
C TRP A 71 -3.74 19.41 -23.40
N LYS A 72 -2.84 19.34 -22.43
CA LYS A 72 -2.11 20.48 -21.86
C LYS A 72 -0.61 20.25 -22.04
N ASN A 73 0.13 21.29 -22.41
CA ASN A 73 1.59 21.20 -22.51
C ASN A 73 2.15 20.83 -21.14
N GLY A 74 3.02 19.82 -21.10
CA GLY A 74 3.54 19.25 -19.86
C GLY A 74 2.89 17.92 -19.45
N TYR A 75 1.74 17.54 -20.02
CA TYR A 75 1.15 16.24 -19.71
C TYR A 75 2.08 15.08 -20.09
N PRO A 76 2.06 13.99 -19.31
CA PRO A 76 2.83 12.81 -19.64
C PRO A 76 2.22 12.08 -20.83
N GLU A 77 3.07 11.40 -21.60
CA GLU A 77 2.65 10.67 -22.81
C GLU A 77 1.93 9.36 -22.49
N TYR A 78 2.11 8.83 -21.28
CA TYR A 78 1.50 7.61 -20.80
C TYR A 78 1.12 7.69 -19.31
N PHE A 79 0.20 6.82 -18.91
CA PHE A 79 -0.08 6.47 -17.51
C PHE A 79 0.45 5.05 -17.28
N ALA A 80 1.46 4.90 -16.41
CA ALA A 80 1.99 3.57 -16.09
C ALA A 80 1.05 2.79 -15.19
N LYS A 81 0.84 1.50 -15.51
CA LYS A 81 -0.03 0.60 -14.74
C LYS A 81 0.62 -0.76 -14.52
N VAL A 82 0.55 -1.31 -13.32
CA VAL A 82 0.77 -2.73 -13.07
C VAL A 82 -0.32 -3.52 -13.78
N LEU A 83 0.08 -4.61 -14.42
CA LEU A 83 -0.79 -5.38 -15.29
C LEU A 83 -1.44 -6.54 -14.56
N ASN A 84 -2.63 -6.93 -15.03
CA ASN A 84 -3.13 -8.25 -14.75
C ASN A 84 -2.18 -9.26 -15.40
N ALA A 85 -1.54 -10.09 -14.59
CA ALA A 85 -0.54 -11.07 -14.99
C ALA A 85 -1.21 -12.35 -15.54
N PRO A 86 -0.48 -13.14 -16.34
CA PRO A 86 -0.98 -14.45 -16.80
C PRO A 86 -1.49 -15.32 -15.65
N VAL A 87 -2.58 -16.04 -15.85
CA VAL A 87 -3.21 -16.86 -14.80
C VAL A 87 -2.32 -18.05 -14.44
N TRP A 88 -1.95 -18.19 -13.17
CA TRP A 88 -1.28 -19.39 -12.65
C TRP A 88 -2.18 -20.29 -11.79
N ILE A 89 -3.29 -19.78 -11.24
CA ILE A 89 -4.13 -20.51 -10.28
C ILE A 89 -5.17 -21.44 -10.90
N GLY A 90 -5.39 -21.35 -12.20
CA GLY A 90 -6.50 -22.03 -12.87
C GLY A 90 -6.51 -23.55 -12.67
N ILE A 91 -7.62 -24.07 -12.17
CA ILE A 91 -7.92 -25.50 -11.99
C ILE A 91 -9.38 -25.71 -12.37
N ASP A 92 -9.65 -25.88 -13.66
CA ASP A 92 -10.99 -26.25 -14.11
C ASP A 92 -11.33 -27.66 -13.61
N ILE A 93 -12.57 -27.87 -13.17
CA ILE A 93 -13.01 -29.13 -12.57
C ILE A 93 -14.22 -29.66 -13.34
N GLU A 94 -14.20 -30.94 -13.67
CA GLU A 94 -15.39 -31.68 -14.12
C GLU A 94 -15.66 -32.85 -13.19
N ILE A 95 -16.93 -33.08 -12.85
CA ILE A 95 -17.38 -34.15 -11.97
C ILE A 95 -18.42 -34.97 -12.73
N ASN A 96 -18.13 -36.24 -13.02
CA ASN A 96 -18.96 -37.09 -13.87
C ASN A 96 -19.30 -36.48 -15.25
N GLY A 97 -18.38 -35.69 -15.81
CA GLY A 97 -18.55 -34.97 -17.08
C GLY A 97 -19.34 -33.66 -17.01
N GLU A 98 -19.78 -33.25 -15.82
CA GLU A 98 -20.40 -31.95 -15.56
C GLU A 98 -19.33 -30.93 -15.15
N LYS A 99 -19.27 -29.76 -15.82
CA LYS A 99 -18.35 -28.67 -15.45
C LYS A 99 -18.78 -28.07 -14.11
N PHE A 100 -17.87 -28.05 -13.15
CA PHE A 100 -18.12 -27.42 -11.85
C PHE A 100 -18.08 -25.89 -11.97
N ASP A 101 -19.12 -25.25 -11.45
CA ASP A 101 -19.25 -23.79 -11.38
C ASP A 101 -20.14 -23.43 -10.19
N LEU A 102 -19.56 -22.76 -9.20
CA LEU A 102 -20.27 -22.37 -7.98
C LEU A 102 -21.50 -21.48 -8.27
N ASN A 103 -21.50 -20.72 -9.37
CA ASN A 103 -22.61 -19.86 -9.76
C ASN A 103 -23.86 -20.66 -10.17
N THR A 104 -23.70 -21.87 -10.72
CA THR A 104 -24.79 -22.66 -11.31
C THR A 104 -25.19 -23.87 -10.48
N CYS A 105 -24.49 -24.12 -9.37
CA CYS A 105 -24.87 -25.13 -8.38
C CYS A 105 -26.32 -24.94 -7.92
N LYS A 106 -27.03 -26.05 -7.68
CA LYS A 106 -28.42 -26.02 -7.17
C LYS A 106 -28.47 -25.40 -5.78
N GLU A 107 -27.49 -25.72 -4.95
CA GLU A 107 -27.36 -25.24 -3.59
C GLU A 107 -25.89 -25.24 -3.16
N VAL A 108 -25.50 -24.25 -2.36
CA VAL A 108 -24.20 -24.17 -1.69
C VAL A 108 -24.46 -24.07 -0.19
N LYS A 109 -23.96 -25.05 0.57
CA LYS A 109 -24.13 -25.16 2.02
C LYS A 109 -22.80 -24.95 2.73
N ASN A 110 -22.87 -24.43 3.95
CA ASN A 110 -21.71 -24.27 4.85
C ASN A 110 -20.52 -23.57 4.17
N PHE A 111 -20.80 -22.62 3.27
CA PHE A 111 -19.74 -21.86 2.64
C PHE A 111 -19.00 -21.05 3.69
N ARG A 112 -17.68 -21.18 3.69
CA ARG A 112 -16.78 -20.43 4.54
C ARG A 112 -15.53 -20.07 3.76
N ARG A 113 -15.16 -18.79 3.79
CA ARG A 113 -13.87 -18.29 3.32
C ARG A 113 -13.12 -17.70 4.51
N GLU A 114 -11.86 -18.05 4.67
CA GLU A 114 -11.01 -17.57 5.75
C GLU A 114 -9.67 -17.10 5.22
N LEU A 115 -9.30 -15.87 5.56
CA LEU A 115 -7.93 -15.39 5.47
C LEU A 115 -7.32 -15.47 6.86
N ASN A 116 -6.52 -16.49 7.12
CA ASN A 116 -5.76 -16.62 8.35
C ASN A 116 -4.53 -15.72 8.26
N MET A 117 -4.60 -14.56 8.92
CA MET A 117 -3.55 -13.54 8.86
C MET A 117 -2.31 -13.94 9.67
N LYS A 118 -2.49 -14.79 10.70
CA LYS A 118 -1.40 -15.27 11.54
C LYS A 118 -0.42 -16.14 10.77
N GLU A 119 -0.96 -16.99 9.89
CA GLU A 119 -0.20 -17.98 9.12
C GLU A 119 -0.08 -17.62 7.63
N GLY A 120 -0.77 -16.58 7.17
CA GLY A 120 -0.78 -16.14 5.78
C GLY A 120 -1.39 -17.16 4.81
N LEU A 121 -2.56 -17.69 5.16
CA LEU A 121 -3.26 -18.73 4.41
C LEU A 121 -4.65 -18.26 4.00
N LEU A 122 -5.03 -18.54 2.75
CA LEU A 122 -6.37 -18.37 2.24
C LEU A 122 -7.05 -19.74 2.13
N ASP A 123 -8.08 -19.96 2.95
CA ASP A 123 -8.88 -21.17 2.97
C ASP A 123 -10.30 -20.88 2.44
N ARG A 124 -10.85 -21.85 1.70
CA ARG A 124 -12.25 -21.85 1.28
C ARG A 124 -12.83 -23.25 1.41
N SER A 125 -13.95 -23.40 2.10
CA SER A 125 -14.66 -24.66 2.25
C SER A 125 -16.16 -24.50 2.04
N PHE A 126 -16.79 -25.50 1.45
CA PHE A 126 -18.22 -25.53 1.22
C PHE A 126 -18.69 -26.92 0.81
N MET A 127 -19.99 -27.14 0.85
CA MET A 127 -20.64 -28.29 0.24
C MET A 127 -21.52 -27.80 -0.91
N ALA A 128 -21.36 -28.37 -2.10
CA ALA A 128 -22.18 -28.02 -3.26
C ALA A 128 -23.08 -29.19 -3.67
N ILE A 129 -24.32 -28.87 -4.03
CA ILE A 129 -25.23 -29.78 -4.72
C ILE A 129 -25.19 -29.42 -6.20
N LEU A 130 -24.61 -30.30 -7.01
CA LEU A 130 -24.52 -30.11 -8.45
C LEU A 130 -25.91 -30.20 -9.11
N PRO A 131 -26.11 -29.63 -10.31
CA PRO A 131 -27.33 -29.86 -11.10
C PRO A 131 -27.69 -31.33 -11.29
N SER A 132 -26.73 -32.26 -11.34
CA SER A 132 -26.98 -33.70 -11.30
C SER A 132 -27.60 -34.23 -9.99
N GLY A 133 -27.47 -33.50 -8.88
CA GLY A 133 -27.92 -33.90 -7.53
C GLY A 133 -26.83 -34.54 -6.67
N LEU A 134 -25.62 -34.70 -7.21
CA LEU A 134 -24.46 -35.18 -6.47
C LEU A 134 -24.04 -34.14 -5.43
N GLU A 135 -23.80 -34.59 -4.20
CA GLU A 135 -23.32 -33.76 -3.10
C GLU A 135 -21.81 -33.91 -2.98
N ILE A 136 -21.09 -32.79 -3.01
CA ILE A 136 -19.63 -32.74 -2.97
C ILE A 136 -19.19 -31.79 -1.87
N GLU A 137 -18.25 -32.24 -1.04
CA GLU A 137 -17.52 -31.42 -0.07
C GLU A 137 -16.21 -30.92 -0.70
N PHE A 138 -15.96 -29.62 -0.57
CA PHE A 138 -14.80 -28.94 -1.11
C PHE A 138 -13.99 -28.29 0.01
N PHE A 139 -12.67 -28.39 -0.08
CA PHE A 139 -11.73 -27.62 0.73
C PHE A 139 -10.56 -27.16 -0.14
N VAL A 140 -10.27 -25.88 -0.13
CA VAL A 140 -9.18 -25.27 -0.90
C VAL A 140 -8.33 -24.45 0.04
N ARG A 141 -7.00 -24.66 0.01
CA ARG A 141 -6.02 -23.83 0.70
C ARG A 141 -4.99 -23.30 -0.28
N ARG A 142 -4.77 -21.99 -0.25
CA ARG A 142 -3.81 -21.28 -1.10
C ARG A 142 -2.92 -20.35 -0.29
N PHE A 143 -1.65 -20.27 -0.67
CA PHE A 143 -0.73 -19.24 -0.18
C PHE A 143 0.34 -18.88 -1.23
N LEU A 144 0.88 -17.67 -1.13
CA LEU A 144 2.10 -17.28 -1.83
C LEU A 144 3.26 -17.41 -0.84
N SER A 145 4.32 -18.10 -1.23
CA SER A 145 5.45 -18.36 -0.37
C SER A 145 6.13 -17.06 0.03
N ALA A 146 6.31 -16.85 1.33
CA ALA A 146 7.06 -15.72 1.87
C ALA A 146 8.59 -15.89 1.69
N ASP A 147 9.06 -17.12 1.45
CA ASP A 147 10.49 -17.45 1.33
C ASP A 147 10.96 -17.59 -0.12
N LEU A 148 10.12 -18.17 -0.99
CA LEU A 148 10.38 -18.33 -2.43
C LEU A 148 9.51 -17.34 -3.19
N ASP A 149 10.09 -16.19 -3.53
CA ASP A 149 9.38 -15.03 -4.08
C ASP A 149 8.53 -15.38 -5.33
N GLU A 150 9.00 -16.31 -6.16
CA GLU A 150 8.35 -16.75 -7.41
C GLU A 150 7.22 -17.78 -7.23
N LEU A 151 7.01 -18.34 -6.04
CA LEU A 151 6.19 -19.54 -5.83
C LEU A 151 4.89 -19.29 -5.05
N GLY A 152 3.79 -19.79 -5.59
CA GLY A 152 2.53 -20.05 -4.91
C GLY A 152 2.22 -21.55 -4.85
N ALA A 153 1.39 -21.92 -3.87
CA ALA A 153 0.94 -23.30 -3.66
C ALA A 153 -0.56 -23.35 -3.42
N ILE A 154 -1.23 -24.32 -4.06
CA ILE A 154 -2.65 -24.62 -3.90
C ILE A 154 -2.79 -26.09 -3.51
N LYS A 155 -3.65 -26.38 -2.54
CA LYS A 155 -4.18 -27.72 -2.26
C LYS A 155 -5.69 -27.67 -2.39
N TYR A 156 -6.24 -28.48 -3.30
CA TYR A 156 -7.65 -28.48 -3.64
C TYR A 156 -8.23 -29.89 -3.45
N ASP A 157 -9.04 -30.05 -2.42
CA ASP A 157 -9.67 -31.29 -2.00
C ASP A 157 -11.12 -31.34 -2.48
N ILE A 158 -11.50 -32.48 -3.07
CA ILE A 158 -12.86 -32.77 -3.54
C ILE A 158 -13.27 -34.14 -3.02
N LYS A 159 -14.38 -34.19 -2.28
CA LYS A 159 -14.89 -35.41 -1.66
C LYS A 159 -16.37 -35.60 -1.99
N PRO A 160 -16.73 -36.59 -2.81
CA PRO A 160 -18.14 -36.88 -3.06
C PRO A 160 -18.78 -37.55 -1.85
N ILE A 161 -20.02 -37.20 -1.53
CA ILE A 161 -20.68 -37.59 -0.27
C ILE A 161 -21.71 -38.69 -0.49
N ASN A 162 -22.61 -38.50 -1.45
CA ASN A 162 -23.79 -39.35 -1.66
C ASN A 162 -23.67 -40.28 -2.89
N GLY A 163 -22.47 -40.40 -3.48
CA GLY A 163 -22.18 -41.29 -4.60
C GLY A 163 -20.70 -41.34 -4.94
N ASP A 164 -20.30 -42.32 -5.75
CA ASP A 164 -18.96 -42.36 -6.35
C ASP A 164 -18.86 -41.29 -7.46
N ALA A 165 -17.65 -40.82 -7.74
CA ALA A 165 -17.44 -39.79 -8.76
C ALA A 165 -16.14 -40.00 -9.53
N LYS A 166 -16.20 -39.72 -10.83
CA LYS A 166 -15.04 -39.44 -11.66
C LYS A 166 -14.77 -37.93 -11.58
N ILE A 167 -13.65 -37.57 -10.96
CA ILE A 167 -13.19 -36.18 -10.87
C ILE A 167 -12.12 -35.97 -11.93
N VAL A 168 -12.27 -34.90 -12.71
CA VAL A 168 -11.31 -34.49 -13.73
C VAL A 168 -10.76 -33.13 -13.35
N PHE A 169 -9.48 -33.08 -13.00
CA PHE A 169 -8.75 -31.84 -12.77
C PHE A 169 -8.12 -31.36 -14.07
N LYS A 170 -8.35 -30.09 -14.42
CA LYS A 170 -7.77 -29.40 -15.57
C LYS A 170 -6.95 -28.18 -15.14
N PRO A 171 -5.82 -28.37 -14.45
CA PRO A 171 -4.95 -27.26 -14.09
C PRO A 171 -4.32 -26.63 -15.34
N TYR A 172 -4.28 -25.29 -15.37
CA TYR A 172 -3.71 -24.55 -16.48
C TYR A 172 -2.87 -23.34 -16.05
N VAL A 173 -2.01 -22.89 -16.95
CA VAL A 173 -1.40 -21.55 -16.96
C VAL A 173 -1.79 -20.84 -18.26
N ASP A 174 -2.17 -19.56 -18.21
CA ASP A 174 -2.68 -18.85 -19.38
C ASP A 174 -2.30 -17.35 -19.43
N ALA A 175 -1.67 -16.91 -20.51
CA ALA A 175 -1.33 -15.51 -20.75
C ALA A 175 -2.41 -14.70 -21.48
N ALA A 176 -3.55 -15.30 -21.85
CA ALA A 176 -4.66 -14.61 -22.49
C ALA A 176 -5.51 -13.80 -21.49
N VAL A 177 -4.89 -12.84 -20.81
CA VAL A 177 -5.51 -11.98 -19.80
C VAL A 177 -5.76 -10.57 -20.32
N LYS A 178 -6.65 -9.84 -19.65
CA LYS A 178 -6.98 -8.43 -19.93
C LYS A 178 -6.96 -7.64 -18.62
N ASN A 179 -6.71 -6.33 -18.75
CA ASN A 179 -6.93 -5.35 -17.69
C ASN A 179 -8.33 -4.74 -17.85
N GLU A 180 -9.07 -4.56 -16.76
CA GLU A 180 -10.37 -3.88 -16.77
C GLU A 180 -10.20 -2.37 -17.01
N ASP A 181 -9.07 -1.80 -16.57
CA ASP A 181 -8.82 -0.36 -16.61
C ASP A 181 -8.01 0.12 -17.84
N ALA A 182 -7.85 -0.71 -18.87
CA ALA A 182 -7.11 -0.35 -20.08
C ALA A 182 -7.77 0.85 -20.82
N ASN A 183 -7.01 1.91 -21.07
CA ASN A 183 -7.53 3.16 -21.66
C ASN A 183 -8.16 2.96 -23.05
N TRP A 184 -7.64 1.99 -23.81
CA TRP A 184 -7.95 1.71 -25.21
C TRP A 184 -8.33 0.25 -25.48
N GLU A 185 -8.70 -0.51 -24.43
CA GLU A 185 -9.05 -1.95 -24.53
C GLU A 185 -7.96 -2.81 -25.19
N GLU A 186 -6.71 -2.37 -25.14
CA GLU A 186 -5.55 -3.06 -25.71
C GLU A 186 -5.15 -4.27 -24.86
N ILE A 187 -4.62 -5.30 -25.53
CA ILE A 187 -3.96 -6.43 -24.85
C ILE A 187 -2.53 -5.99 -24.52
N PHE A 188 -2.11 -6.17 -23.27
CA PHE A 188 -0.78 -5.75 -22.83
C PHE A 188 0.29 -6.84 -22.96
N TRP A 189 -0.11 -8.09 -23.11
CA TRP A 189 0.76 -9.26 -23.22
C TRP A 189 0.87 -9.79 -24.64
N GLU A 190 2.11 -9.93 -25.10
CA GLU A 190 2.52 -10.65 -26.29
C GLU A 190 2.96 -12.07 -25.88
N PRO A 191 2.28 -13.13 -26.36
CA PRO A 191 2.72 -14.50 -26.13
C PRO A 191 4.05 -14.75 -26.87
N ILE A 192 5.07 -15.25 -26.17
CA ILE A 192 6.37 -15.61 -26.78
C ILE A 192 6.41 -17.10 -27.08
N SER A 193 6.16 -17.93 -26.05
CA SER A 193 6.30 -19.38 -26.17
C SER A 193 5.48 -20.10 -25.10
N SER A 194 5.21 -21.37 -25.38
CA SER A 194 4.68 -22.31 -24.40
C SER A 194 5.41 -23.65 -24.51
N GLU A 195 5.76 -24.20 -23.36
CA GLU A 195 6.54 -25.42 -23.24
C GLU A 195 5.89 -26.41 -22.26
N ILE A 196 6.01 -27.69 -22.60
CA ILE A 196 5.67 -28.80 -21.71
C ILE A 196 6.95 -29.61 -21.53
N LYS A 197 7.36 -29.81 -20.28
CA LYS A 197 8.51 -30.65 -19.93
C LYS A 197 8.07 -31.66 -18.86
N GLY A 198 7.77 -32.89 -19.30
CA GLY A 198 7.12 -33.88 -18.42
C GLY A 198 5.75 -33.38 -17.94
N GLU A 199 5.56 -33.31 -16.63
CA GLU A 199 4.33 -32.81 -15.97
C GLU A 199 4.42 -31.33 -15.58
N GLN A 200 5.38 -30.59 -16.17
CA GLN A 200 5.56 -29.16 -15.97
C GLN A 200 5.06 -28.39 -17.20
N GLY A 201 4.32 -27.31 -16.94
CA GLY A 201 3.80 -26.42 -17.97
C GLY A 201 4.34 -25.00 -17.81
N PHE A 202 4.78 -24.40 -18.92
CA PHE A 202 5.35 -23.06 -18.95
C PHE A 202 4.72 -22.23 -20.05
N VAL A 203 4.40 -20.97 -19.74
CA VAL A 203 3.98 -19.95 -20.71
C VAL A 203 4.86 -18.73 -20.51
N GLN A 204 5.59 -18.33 -21.54
CA GLN A 204 6.37 -17.11 -21.58
C GLN A 204 5.60 -16.03 -22.34
N ALA A 205 5.41 -14.88 -21.70
CA ALA A 205 4.79 -13.71 -22.28
C ALA A 205 5.67 -12.48 -22.08
N ARG A 206 5.47 -11.48 -22.92
CA ARG A 206 6.19 -10.21 -22.89
C ARG A 206 5.23 -9.04 -22.92
N THR A 207 5.54 -7.99 -22.18
CA THR A 207 4.80 -6.73 -22.29
C THR A 207 5.12 -6.02 -23.62
N PHE A 208 4.11 -5.57 -24.38
CA PHE A 208 4.34 -5.04 -25.74
C PHE A 208 5.26 -3.80 -25.79
N LYS A 209 5.22 -2.92 -24.78
CA LYS A 209 5.96 -1.63 -24.80
C LYS A 209 7.21 -1.63 -23.93
N THR A 210 7.14 -2.24 -22.75
CA THR A 210 8.24 -2.28 -21.77
C THR A 210 9.14 -3.50 -21.94
N HIS A 211 8.70 -4.52 -22.69
CA HIS A 211 9.46 -5.73 -22.97
C HIS A 211 9.96 -6.48 -21.73
N PHE A 212 9.28 -6.33 -20.59
CA PHE A 212 9.39 -7.26 -19.48
C PHE A 212 8.90 -8.62 -19.92
N GLU A 213 9.69 -9.65 -19.69
CA GLU A 213 9.35 -11.04 -19.99
C GLU A 213 9.04 -11.78 -18.70
N VAL A 214 7.96 -12.56 -18.74
CA VAL A 214 7.43 -13.30 -17.60
C VAL A 214 7.20 -14.73 -18.04
N VAL A 215 7.75 -15.68 -17.29
CA VAL A 215 7.40 -17.10 -17.39
C VAL A 215 6.43 -17.43 -16.26
N THR A 216 5.22 -17.82 -16.66
CA THR A 216 4.21 -18.37 -15.75
C THR A 216 4.29 -19.89 -15.83
N PHE A 217 4.42 -20.53 -14.68
CA PHE A 217 4.72 -21.95 -14.62
C PHE A 217 3.78 -22.69 -13.70
N MET A 218 3.65 -23.99 -13.93
CA MET A 218 2.96 -24.89 -13.01
C MET A 218 3.55 -26.30 -13.01
N GLN A 219 3.33 -27.00 -11.90
CA GLN A 219 3.43 -28.44 -11.79
C GLN A 219 2.40 -28.94 -10.78
N ASN A 220 1.89 -30.15 -11.00
CA ASN A 220 0.79 -30.70 -10.21
C ASN A 220 1.15 -32.08 -9.63
N LYS A 221 0.57 -32.42 -8.47
CA LYS A 221 0.57 -33.75 -7.88
C LYS A 221 -0.87 -34.14 -7.52
N ILE A 222 -1.21 -35.41 -7.75
CA ILE A 222 -2.53 -35.95 -7.41
C ILE A 222 -2.42 -36.88 -6.21
N LEU A 223 -3.33 -36.71 -5.25
CA LEU A 223 -3.44 -37.56 -4.08
C LEU A 223 -4.85 -38.12 -3.97
N VAL A 224 -4.96 -39.31 -3.39
CA VAL A 224 -6.23 -39.91 -2.96
C VAL A 224 -6.08 -40.28 -1.49
N ASN A 225 -6.98 -39.77 -0.65
CA ASN A 225 -6.93 -39.94 0.81
C ASN A 225 -5.56 -39.56 1.40
N GLY A 226 -5.00 -38.44 0.94
CA GLY A 226 -3.69 -37.92 1.38
C GLY A 226 -2.48 -38.73 0.94
N SER A 227 -2.66 -39.78 0.14
CA SER A 227 -1.56 -40.59 -0.41
C SER A 227 -1.30 -40.22 -1.86
N TYR A 228 -0.05 -39.90 -2.19
CA TYR A 228 0.37 -39.63 -3.57
C TYR A 228 0.04 -40.79 -4.49
N GLN A 229 -0.57 -40.47 -5.62
CA GLN A 229 -0.85 -41.42 -6.67
C GLN A 229 0.12 -41.18 -7.83
N GLN A 230 0.61 -42.25 -8.46
CA GLN A 230 1.37 -42.15 -9.72
C GLN A 230 0.41 -41.98 -10.90
N ILE A 231 -0.36 -40.89 -10.88
CA ILE A 231 -1.28 -40.52 -11.96
C ILE A 231 -0.57 -39.49 -12.84
N SER A 232 -0.24 -39.89 -14.06
CA SER A 232 0.22 -38.96 -15.10
C SER A 232 -0.96 -38.27 -15.77
N SER A 233 -0.69 -37.13 -16.41
CA SER A 233 -1.71 -36.47 -17.22
C SER A 233 -2.18 -37.39 -18.36
N THR A 234 -3.50 -37.52 -18.49
CA THR A 234 -4.15 -38.31 -19.55
C THR A 234 -4.14 -37.56 -20.89
N ASN A 235 -4.10 -36.23 -20.81
CA ASN A 235 -4.03 -35.33 -21.94
C ASN A 235 -3.30 -34.05 -21.53
N ALA A 236 -2.69 -33.38 -22.50
CA ALA A 236 -2.14 -32.05 -22.34
C ALA A 236 -2.50 -31.18 -23.55
N VAL A 237 -3.07 -30.01 -23.30
CA VAL A 237 -3.39 -29.01 -24.32
C VAL A 237 -2.34 -27.92 -24.28
N LYS A 238 -1.77 -27.60 -25.44
CA LYS A 238 -0.81 -26.52 -25.60
C LYS A 238 -1.24 -25.60 -26.74
N THR A 239 -1.35 -24.32 -26.43
CA THR A 239 -1.54 -23.23 -27.38
C THR A 239 -0.43 -22.18 -27.19
N GLU A 240 -0.43 -21.10 -27.96
CA GLU A 240 0.56 -20.02 -27.79
C GLU A 240 0.47 -19.32 -26.43
N THR A 241 -0.73 -19.26 -25.83
CA THR A 241 -0.95 -18.57 -24.54
C THR A 241 -1.14 -19.51 -23.37
N LYS A 242 -1.49 -20.78 -23.61
CA LYS A 242 -2.02 -21.68 -22.58
C LYS A 242 -1.36 -23.04 -22.60
N VAL A 243 -1.02 -23.53 -21.42
CA VAL A 243 -0.74 -24.95 -21.15
C VAL A 243 -1.75 -25.47 -20.15
N GLU A 244 -2.37 -26.60 -20.44
CA GLU A 244 -3.35 -27.27 -19.58
C GLU A 244 -3.07 -28.77 -19.54
N PHE A 245 -3.13 -29.38 -18.36
CA PHE A 245 -3.07 -30.83 -18.19
C PHE A 245 -4.45 -31.36 -17.82
N THR A 246 -4.70 -32.65 -18.05
CA THR A 246 -5.93 -33.34 -17.63
C THR A 246 -5.59 -34.56 -16.77
N TYR A 247 -6.02 -34.55 -15.51
CA TYR A 247 -5.89 -35.69 -14.59
C TYR A 247 -7.27 -36.24 -14.27
N GLU A 248 -7.46 -37.55 -14.47
CA GLU A 248 -8.71 -38.23 -14.18
C GLU A 248 -8.54 -39.14 -12.95
N VAL A 249 -9.44 -39.00 -11.99
CA VAL A 249 -9.41 -39.75 -10.73
C VAL A 249 -10.80 -40.32 -10.47
N GLU A 250 -10.89 -41.65 -10.39
CA GLU A 250 -12.08 -42.34 -9.89
C GLU A 250 -12.00 -42.38 -8.37
N VAL A 251 -12.99 -41.81 -7.69
CA VAL A 251 -13.03 -41.72 -6.22
C VAL A 251 -14.37 -42.27 -5.70
N LYS A 252 -14.30 -43.07 -4.62
CA LYS A 252 -15.49 -43.60 -3.98
C LYS A 252 -16.15 -42.55 -3.10
N ALA A 253 -17.44 -42.74 -2.80
CA ALA A 253 -18.13 -41.93 -1.81
C ALA A 253 -17.32 -41.88 -0.50
N ASN A 254 -17.10 -40.66 0.00
CA ASN A 254 -16.33 -40.29 1.19
C ASN A 254 -14.80 -40.40 1.11
N ASP A 255 -14.24 -40.88 0.00
CA ASP A 255 -12.81 -40.72 -0.28
C ASP A 255 -12.55 -39.32 -0.85
N THR A 256 -11.36 -38.76 -0.62
CA THR A 256 -10.97 -37.43 -1.10
C THR A 256 -9.99 -37.54 -2.25
N ALA A 257 -10.29 -36.88 -3.37
CA ALA A 257 -9.32 -36.61 -4.43
C ALA A 257 -8.73 -35.20 -4.22
N THR A 258 -7.41 -35.10 -4.31
CA THR A 258 -6.69 -33.85 -4.09
C THR A 258 -5.78 -33.54 -5.27
N ILE A 259 -5.74 -32.28 -5.69
CA ILE A 259 -4.64 -31.74 -6.50
C ILE A 259 -3.82 -30.76 -5.66
N GLU A 260 -2.51 -30.99 -5.59
CA GLU A 260 -1.52 -30.01 -5.15
C GLU A 260 -0.93 -29.35 -6.39
N LYS A 261 -1.03 -28.02 -6.51
CA LYS A 261 -0.49 -27.24 -7.61
C LYS A 261 0.55 -26.26 -7.10
N PHE A 262 1.76 -26.36 -7.64
CA PHE A 262 2.84 -25.39 -7.46
C PHE A 262 2.93 -24.54 -8.73
N GLY A 263 2.97 -23.22 -8.60
CA GLY A 263 3.05 -22.33 -9.75
C GLY A 263 3.31 -20.88 -9.34
N GLY A 264 3.50 -20.00 -10.32
CA GLY A 264 3.79 -18.59 -10.07
C GLY A 264 4.54 -17.96 -11.23
N TYR A 265 5.45 -17.03 -10.93
CA TYR A 265 6.09 -16.18 -11.95
C TYR A 265 7.59 -16.06 -11.78
N VAL A 266 8.32 -16.20 -12.88
CA VAL A 266 9.72 -15.77 -13.00
C VAL A 266 9.78 -14.60 -13.97
N VAL A 267 10.51 -13.54 -13.62
CA VAL A 267 10.51 -12.27 -14.37
C VAL A 267 11.89 -11.82 -14.80
N SER A 268 11.97 -11.17 -15.97
CA SER A 268 13.22 -10.70 -16.58
C SER A 268 13.89 -9.53 -15.84
N THR A 269 13.20 -8.93 -14.87
CA THR A 269 13.79 -7.93 -13.98
C THR A 269 14.70 -8.57 -12.94
N ASN A 270 14.48 -9.84 -12.59
CA ASN A 270 15.24 -10.55 -11.56
C ASN A 270 16.23 -11.55 -12.16
N HIS A 271 15.95 -12.03 -13.37
CA HIS A 271 16.68 -13.12 -14.00
C HIS A 271 16.96 -12.81 -15.49
N PRO A 272 18.04 -13.36 -16.08
CA PRO A 272 18.30 -13.21 -17.52
C PRO A 272 17.16 -13.77 -18.38
N LYS A 273 16.75 -13.04 -19.42
CA LYS A 273 15.63 -13.41 -20.31
C LYS A 273 15.74 -14.81 -20.92
N ASN A 274 16.96 -15.23 -21.28
CA ASN A 274 17.24 -16.53 -21.87
C ASN A 274 17.28 -17.69 -20.85
N GLU A 275 17.13 -17.41 -19.55
CA GLU A 275 17.21 -18.40 -18.47
C GLU A 275 15.87 -18.56 -17.72
N LEU A 276 14.85 -17.77 -18.03
CA LEU A 276 13.60 -17.72 -17.24
C LEU A 276 12.92 -19.09 -17.08
N ILE A 277 12.88 -19.92 -18.13
CA ILE A 277 12.31 -21.26 -18.04
C ILE A 277 13.16 -22.17 -17.14
N ASN A 278 14.50 -22.09 -17.25
CA ASN A 278 15.39 -22.89 -16.40
C ASN A 278 15.28 -22.48 -14.92
N VAL A 279 15.11 -21.18 -14.65
CA VAL A 279 14.84 -20.69 -13.29
C VAL A 279 13.49 -21.20 -12.79
N ALA A 280 12.44 -21.17 -13.62
CA ALA A 280 11.13 -21.72 -13.26
C ALA A 280 11.20 -23.23 -12.97
N GLU A 281 11.96 -24.00 -13.76
CA GLU A 281 12.23 -25.43 -13.49
C GLU A 281 12.94 -25.62 -12.14
N ASN A 282 13.91 -24.78 -11.80
CA ASN A 282 14.61 -24.84 -10.53
C ASN A 282 13.68 -24.51 -9.33
N VAL A 283 12.81 -23.51 -9.47
CA VAL A 283 11.78 -23.19 -8.46
C VAL A 283 10.85 -24.38 -8.25
N LEU A 284 10.39 -25.02 -9.33
CA LEU A 284 9.55 -26.22 -9.27
C LEU A 284 10.30 -27.43 -8.67
N SER A 285 11.60 -27.60 -8.95
CA SER A 285 12.42 -28.65 -8.32
C SER A 285 12.47 -28.47 -6.80
N GLN A 286 12.77 -27.25 -6.34
CA GLN A 286 12.80 -26.92 -4.91
C GLN A 286 11.43 -27.15 -4.25
N ALA A 287 10.35 -26.71 -4.89
CA ALA A 287 8.99 -26.93 -4.39
C ALA A 287 8.64 -28.43 -4.28
N ASN A 288 9.06 -29.24 -5.24
CA ASN A 288 8.81 -30.68 -5.22
C ASN A 288 9.64 -31.42 -4.18
N GLU A 289 10.90 -31.04 -4.01
CA GLU A 289 11.82 -31.61 -3.02
C GLU A 289 11.33 -31.35 -1.60
N GLN A 290 10.81 -30.15 -1.32
CA GLN A 290 10.21 -29.79 -0.03
C GLN A 290 8.82 -30.43 0.14
N GLY A 291 7.99 -30.39 -0.90
CA GLY A 291 6.58 -30.79 -0.83
C GLY A 291 5.68 -29.75 -0.15
N TYR A 292 4.36 -29.92 -0.31
CA TYR A 292 3.37 -28.95 0.15
C TYR A 292 3.43 -28.70 1.66
N GLU A 293 3.51 -29.76 2.46
CA GLU A 293 3.49 -29.66 3.93
C GLU A 293 4.72 -28.90 4.48
N GLN A 294 5.90 -29.08 3.89
CA GLN A 294 7.09 -28.32 4.31
C GLN A 294 7.00 -26.85 3.88
N LEU A 295 6.51 -26.57 2.67
CA LEU A 295 6.27 -25.19 2.22
C LEU A 295 5.26 -24.47 3.12
N LEU A 296 4.23 -25.18 3.59
CA LEU A 296 3.25 -24.68 4.55
C LEU A 296 3.89 -24.37 5.92
N ILE A 297 4.80 -25.21 6.40
CA ILE A 297 5.57 -24.94 7.63
C ILE A 297 6.41 -23.66 7.46
N ASN A 298 7.14 -23.56 6.36
CA ASN A 298 7.99 -22.40 6.08
C ASN A 298 7.17 -21.11 6.01
N GLN A 299 6.00 -21.15 5.37
CA GLN A 299 5.05 -20.03 5.33
C GLN A 299 4.65 -19.57 6.74
N LYS A 300 4.28 -20.50 7.62
CA LYS A 300 3.89 -20.20 9.00
C LYS A 300 5.04 -19.58 9.80
N GLU A 301 6.25 -20.11 9.63
CA GLU A 301 7.45 -19.59 10.29
C GLU A 301 7.82 -18.18 9.81
N ALA A 302 7.71 -17.92 8.50
CA ALA A 302 7.96 -16.61 7.93
C ALA A 302 6.97 -15.56 8.45
N TRP A 303 5.67 -15.88 8.49
CA TRP A 303 4.66 -14.99 9.07
C TRP A 303 4.83 -14.80 10.58
N ALA A 304 5.21 -15.84 11.32
CA ALA A 304 5.50 -15.71 12.74
C ALA A 304 6.61 -14.68 13.02
N LYS A 305 7.68 -14.67 12.21
CA LYS A 305 8.77 -13.67 12.30
C LYS A 305 8.30 -12.26 11.98
N ILE A 306 7.39 -12.09 11.01
CA ILE A 306 6.79 -10.78 10.72
C ILE A 306 5.99 -10.28 11.92
N TRP A 307 5.13 -11.14 12.47
CA TRP A 307 4.27 -10.82 13.61
C TRP A 307 5.03 -10.56 14.91
N GLU A 308 6.20 -11.20 15.09
CA GLU A 308 7.06 -10.98 16.26
C GLU A 308 7.44 -9.50 16.45
N MET A 309 7.57 -8.75 15.34
CA MET A 309 7.90 -7.32 15.36
C MET A 309 6.68 -6.42 15.08
N ALA A 310 5.81 -6.82 14.14
CA ALA A 310 4.78 -5.93 13.64
C ALA A 310 3.44 -6.01 14.38
N ASP A 311 3.18 -7.05 15.21
CA ASP A 311 1.88 -7.21 15.87
C ASP A 311 1.55 -6.05 16.81
N ILE A 312 0.27 -5.70 16.83
CA ILE A 312 -0.33 -4.82 17.82
C ILE A 312 -1.45 -5.59 18.50
N THR A 313 -1.34 -5.78 19.81
CA THR A 313 -2.41 -6.41 20.59
C THR A 313 -3.36 -5.33 21.11
N ILE A 314 -4.66 -5.61 21.05
CA ILE A 314 -5.73 -4.79 21.60
C ILE A 314 -6.62 -5.72 22.43
N GLU A 315 -6.77 -5.42 23.71
CA GLU A 315 -7.60 -6.16 24.64
C GLU A 315 -8.94 -5.44 24.82
N GLY A 316 -10.03 -6.20 24.93
CA GLY A 316 -11.39 -5.68 25.10
C GLY A 316 -12.18 -5.38 23.81
N ASP A 317 -11.53 -5.27 22.64
CA ASP A 317 -12.19 -4.95 21.37
C ASP A 317 -11.69 -5.82 20.20
N THR A 318 -12.44 -6.89 19.89
CA THR A 318 -12.11 -7.82 18.80
C THR A 318 -12.21 -7.19 17.42
N LYS A 319 -13.13 -6.22 17.19
CA LYS A 319 -13.28 -5.59 15.87
C LYS A 319 -12.09 -4.67 15.58
N ALA A 320 -11.60 -3.93 16.57
CA ALA A 320 -10.37 -3.15 16.46
C ALA A 320 -9.15 -4.05 16.28
N GLN A 321 -9.03 -5.13 17.07
CA GLN A 321 -7.93 -6.10 16.95
C GLN A 321 -7.86 -6.73 15.56
N GLN A 322 -9.01 -7.12 14.99
CA GLN A 322 -9.09 -7.65 13.63
C GLN A 322 -8.66 -6.60 12.60
N GLY A 323 -9.14 -5.36 12.73
CA GLY A 323 -8.82 -4.27 11.79
C GLY A 323 -7.32 -3.95 11.74
N ILE A 324 -6.67 -3.77 12.90
CA ILE A 324 -5.23 -3.46 12.92
C ILE A 324 -4.38 -4.60 12.35
N ARG A 325 -4.70 -5.87 12.68
CA ARG A 325 -3.98 -7.02 12.12
C ARG A 325 -4.22 -7.18 10.62
N PHE A 326 -5.43 -6.93 10.13
CA PHE A 326 -5.68 -6.92 8.69
C PHE A 326 -4.83 -5.91 7.95
N ASN A 327 -4.73 -4.70 8.51
CA ASN A 327 -3.98 -3.61 7.92
C ASN A 327 -2.47 -3.90 7.91
N ILE A 328 -1.91 -4.39 9.02
CA ILE A 328 -0.50 -4.81 9.09
C ILE A 328 -0.22 -5.98 8.14
N PHE A 329 -1.13 -6.95 8.06
CA PHE A 329 -1.00 -8.11 7.20
C PHE A 329 -0.88 -7.70 5.73
N GLN A 330 -1.82 -6.89 5.24
CA GLN A 330 -1.86 -6.42 3.85
C GLN A 330 -0.69 -5.51 3.47
N LEU A 331 -0.19 -4.67 4.39
CA LEU A 331 1.05 -3.90 4.19
C LEU A 331 2.26 -4.83 3.94
N ASN A 332 2.41 -5.88 4.77
CA ASN A 332 3.51 -6.83 4.64
C ASN A 332 3.38 -7.72 3.39
N GLN A 333 2.17 -7.99 2.92
CA GLN A 333 1.94 -8.68 1.66
C GLN A 333 2.31 -7.84 0.44
N THR A 334 2.13 -6.52 0.53
CA THR A 334 2.36 -5.61 -0.61
C THR A 334 3.84 -5.27 -0.75
N TYR A 335 4.53 -5.00 0.37
CA TYR A 335 5.95 -4.64 0.34
C TYR A 335 6.69 -5.23 1.53
N SER A 336 7.71 -6.04 1.22
CA SER A 336 8.56 -6.72 2.20
C SER A 336 9.88 -5.98 2.48
N GLY A 337 10.26 -5.05 1.60
CA GLY A 337 11.56 -4.37 1.64
C GLY A 337 12.73 -5.15 1.03
N LYS A 338 12.51 -6.36 0.51
CA LYS A 338 13.55 -7.21 -0.10
C LYS A 338 14.12 -6.63 -1.40
N ASP A 339 13.29 -5.96 -2.21
CA ASP A 339 13.69 -5.38 -3.49
C ASP A 339 13.63 -3.85 -3.43
N ALA A 340 14.81 -3.22 -3.44
CA ALA A 340 14.96 -1.77 -3.36
C ALA A 340 14.46 -1.00 -4.61
N ARG A 341 14.07 -1.71 -5.68
CA ARG A 341 13.50 -1.10 -6.90
C ARG A 341 11.98 -0.94 -6.82
N LEU A 342 11.34 -1.58 -5.85
CA LEU A 342 9.88 -1.58 -5.68
C LEU A 342 9.43 -0.46 -4.75
N ASN A 343 8.11 -0.22 -4.76
CA ASN A 343 7.43 0.71 -3.89
C ASN A 343 6.01 0.19 -3.58
N ILE A 344 5.19 0.98 -2.87
CA ILE A 344 3.86 0.59 -2.40
C ILE A 344 2.80 1.31 -3.24
N GLY A 345 2.03 0.55 -4.02
CA GLY A 345 0.89 1.10 -4.75
C GLY A 345 -0.31 1.38 -3.83
N PRO A 346 -1.15 2.41 -4.08
CA PRO A 346 -2.31 2.74 -3.24
C PRO A 346 -3.27 1.57 -2.99
N LYS A 347 -3.43 0.66 -3.98
CA LYS A 347 -4.21 -0.58 -3.84
C LYS A 347 -3.37 -1.87 -3.85
N GLY A 348 -2.05 -1.75 -3.74
CA GLY A 348 -1.11 -2.87 -3.76
C GLY A 348 -1.39 -3.86 -4.89
N PHE A 349 -1.52 -5.14 -4.54
CA PHE A 349 -1.82 -6.23 -5.48
C PHE A 349 -3.28 -6.71 -5.40
N THR A 350 -4.22 -5.79 -5.15
CA THR A 350 -5.62 -6.15 -4.85
C THR A 350 -6.63 -5.60 -5.86
N GLY A 351 -6.17 -4.81 -6.82
CA GLY A 351 -7.00 -4.16 -7.83
C GLY A 351 -6.19 -3.27 -8.77
N GLU A 352 -6.85 -2.71 -9.78
CA GLU A 352 -6.18 -1.94 -10.85
C GLU A 352 -6.25 -0.41 -10.66
N LYS A 353 -7.24 0.11 -9.92
CA LYS A 353 -7.37 1.56 -9.68
C LYS A 353 -6.07 2.13 -9.05
N TYR A 354 -5.66 3.30 -9.55
CA TYR A 354 -4.36 3.95 -9.30
C TYR A 354 -3.13 3.29 -9.96
N GLY A 355 -3.32 2.21 -10.72
CA GLY A 355 -2.30 1.58 -11.55
C GLY A 355 -1.16 0.88 -10.79
N GLY A 356 -1.30 0.65 -9.47
CA GLY A 356 -0.23 0.08 -8.64
C GLY A 356 1.06 0.92 -8.60
N SER A 357 0.98 2.19 -9.01
CA SER A 357 2.10 3.12 -9.11
C SER A 357 2.50 3.72 -7.77
N THR A 358 3.66 4.37 -7.71
CA THR A 358 4.16 5.11 -6.55
C THR A 358 3.54 6.51 -6.46
N TYR A 359 3.10 6.89 -5.25
CA TYR A 359 2.54 8.20 -4.89
C TYR A 359 3.27 8.79 -3.68
N TRP A 360 2.92 10.01 -3.27
CA TRP A 360 3.43 10.66 -2.05
C TRP A 360 3.01 9.93 -0.75
N ASP A 361 1.98 9.07 -0.83
CA ASP A 361 1.50 8.17 0.20
C ASP A 361 2.64 7.43 0.92
N THR A 362 3.63 6.97 0.17
CA THR A 362 4.76 6.20 0.69
C THR A 362 5.54 7.01 1.71
N GLU A 363 5.96 8.22 1.34
CA GLU A 363 6.76 9.08 2.20
C GLU A 363 5.95 9.67 3.35
N ALA A 364 4.68 9.99 3.09
CA ALA A 364 3.79 10.64 4.04
C ALA A 364 3.22 9.70 5.12
N TYR A 365 2.94 8.44 4.77
CA TYR A 365 2.18 7.52 5.63
C TYR A 365 2.85 6.14 5.80
N CYS A 366 3.39 5.54 4.73
CA CYS A 366 3.93 4.18 4.82
C CYS A 366 5.32 4.12 5.47
N LEU A 367 6.16 5.13 5.26
CA LEU A 367 7.53 5.16 5.75
C LEU A 367 7.64 4.99 7.27
N PRO A 368 6.83 5.67 8.12
CA PRO A 368 6.82 5.42 9.58
C PRO A 368 6.63 3.95 9.94
N PHE A 369 5.68 3.26 9.33
CA PHE A 369 5.43 1.84 9.58
C PHE A 369 6.67 1.00 9.27
N TYR A 370 7.19 1.07 8.05
CA TYR A 370 8.35 0.26 7.65
C TYR A 370 9.62 0.61 8.44
N MET A 371 9.81 1.89 8.78
CA MET A 371 10.94 2.33 9.58
C MET A 371 10.90 1.76 11.00
N VAL A 372 9.71 1.63 11.59
CA VAL A 372 9.54 1.15 12.97
C VAL A 372 9.46 -0.38 13.05
N THR A 373 8.81 -1.05 12.10
CA THR A 373 8.55 -2.50 12.16
C THR A 373 9.53 -3.35 11.36
N LYS A 374 10.40 -2.74 10.53
CA LYS A 374 11.42 -3.46 9.75
C LYS A 374 12.83 -3.00 10.14
N ASN A 375 13.82 -3.49 9.41
CA ASN A 375 15.18 -2.99 9.46
C ASN A 375 15.24 -1.58 8.85
N GLN A 376 16.06 -0.69 9.42
CA GLN A 376 16.35 0.65 8.89
C GLN A 376 16.69 0.66 7.39
N GLU A 377 17.31 -0.42 6.88
CA GLU A 377 17.61 -0.58 5.45
C GLU A 377 16.36 -0.53 4.57
N VAL A 378 15.21 -1.00 5.04
CA VAL A 378 13.95 -0.98 4.27
C VAL A 378 13.45 0.46 4.06
N ALA A 379 13.49 1.28 5.11
CA ALA A 379 13.15 2.70 5.00
C ALA A 379 14.19 3.45 4.14
N ARG A 380 15.47 3.11 4.29
CA ARG A 380 16.54 3.65 3.45
C ARG A 380 16.32 3.31 1.97
N ASN A 381 15.89 2.09 1.65
CA ASN A 381 15.58 1.66 0.29
C ASN A 381 14.46 2.48 -0.34
N LEU A 382 13.39 2.81 0.41
CA LEU A 382 12.32 3.69 -0.07
C LEU A 382 12.84 5.11 -0.38
N LEU A 383 13.79 5.62 0.40
CA LEU A 383 14.43 6.90 0.10
C LEU A 383 15.41 6.83 -1.08
N MET A 384 16.15 5.72 -1.21
CA MET A 384 17.03 5.47 -2.35
C MET A 384 16.24 5.32 -3.66
N TYR A 385 15.04 4.77 -3.61
CA TYR A 385 14.11 4.74 -4.75
C TYR A 385 13.89 6.14 -5.31
N ARG A 386 13.63 7.15 -4.45
CA ARG A 386 13.48 8.56 -4.88
C ARG A 386 14.79 9.18 -5.35
N PHE A 387 15.92 8.88 -4.71
CA PHE A 387 17.22 9.35 -5.18
C PHE A 387 17.55 8.84 -6.59
N ASN A 388 17.30 7.55 -6.86
CA ASN A 388 17.53 6.94 -8.17
C ASN A 388 16.63 7.52 -9.28
N GLN A 389 15.56 8.23 -8.91
CA GLN A 389 14.65 8.92 -9.81
C GLN A 389 14.88 10.44 -9.89
N LEU A 390 15.91 10.98 -9.22
CA LEU A 390 16.14 12.43 -9.13
C LEU A 390 16.28 13.08 -10.51
N ASP A 391 17.04 12.47 -11.42
CA ASP A 391 17.24 13.05 -12.75
C ASP A 391 15.93 13.06 -13.57
N LYS A 392 15.05 12.06 -13.38
CA LYS A 392 13.70 12.06 -13.97
C LYS A 392 12.79 13.12 -13.35
N ALA A 393 12.90 13.37 -12.04
CA ALA A 393 12.20 14.49 -11.40
C ALA A 393 12.69 15.85 -11.93
N ILE A 394 13.98 15.98 -12.28
CA ILE A 394 14.51 17.18 -12.96
C ILE A 394 13.91 17.31 -14.36
N GLU A 395 13.87 16.23 -15.16
CA GLU A 395 13.23 16.23 -16.48
C GLU A 395 11.74 16.63 -16.40
N ASN A 396 11.01 16.18 -15.37
CA ASN A 396 9.62 16.61 -15.13
C ASN A 396 9.53 18.12 -14.86
N GLY A 397 10.45 18.68 -14.08
CA GLY A 397 10.54 20.12 -13.86
C GLY A 397 10.82 20.89 -15.15
N GLU A 398 11.75 20.40 -15.97
CA GLU A 398 12.11 21.02 -17.26
C GLU A 398 10.93 21.08 -18.24
N LYS A 399 10.10 20.03 -18.29
CA LYS A 399 8.86 20.01 -19.09
C LYS A 399 7.89 21.13 -18.72
N LEU A 400 7.94 21.61 -17.48
CA LEU A 400 7.10 22.72 -16.97
C LEU A 400 7.83 24.07 -16.94
N GLY A 401 9.04 24.15 -17.51
CA GLY A 401 9.81 25.40 -17.64
C GLY A 401 10.73 25.71 -16.46
N PHE A 402 10.90 24.79 -15.51
CA PHE A 402 11.92 24.90 -14.47
C PHE A 402 13.31 24.55 -15.01
N ASN A 403 14.36 25.06 -14.40
CA ASN A 403 15.72 24.86 -14.88
C ASN A 403 16.73 24.67 -13.74
N LYS A 404 18.02 24.57 -14.08
CA LYS A 404 19.15 24.48 -13.12
C LYS A 404 19.02 23.30 -12.13
N GLY A 405 18.43 22.18 -12.57
CA GLY A 405 18.27 20.99 -11.73
C GLY A 405 17.18 21.13 -10.67
N ALA A 406 16.16 21.96 -10.90
CA ALA A 406 14.93 21.94 -10.11
C ALA A 406 14.19 20.61 -10.33
N ALA A 407 14.04 19.83 -9.26
CA ALA A 407 13.37 18.54 -9.29
C ALA A 407 11.91 18.68 -8.88
N LEU A 408 11.01 18.31 -9.77
CA LEU A 408 9.60 18.08 -9.45
C LEU A 408 9.35 16.57 -9.47
N TYR A 409 9.26 15.97 -8.30
CA TYR A 409 8.87 14.57 -8.22
C TYR A 409 7.44 14.41 -8.76
N PRO A 410 7.15 13.32 -9.45
CA PRO A 410 5.84 13.08 -10.05
C PRO A 410 4.77 12.79 -8.98
N MET A 411 3.51 13.07 -9.29
CA MET A 411 2.38 12.59 -8.49
C MET A 411 2.24 11.07 -8.60
N VAL A 412 2.38 10.53 -9.82
CA VAL A 412 2.23 9.11 -10.11
C VAL A 412 3.42 8.62 -10.91
N THR A 413 4.06 7.53 -10.48
CA THR A 413 5.25 7.03 -11.20
C THR A 413 5.58 5.56 -10.97
N MET A 414 6.32 4.99 -11.91
CA MET A 414 7.03 3.72 -11.77
C MET A 414 8.56 3.89 -11.83
N ASN A 415 9.02 4.83 -12.67
CA ASN A 415 10.43 5.00 -13.06
C ASN A 415 10.98 6.41 -12.82
N GLY A 416 10.21 7.31 -12.22
CA GLY A 416 10.52 8.72 -11.98
C GLY A 416 9.80 9.69 -12.93
N GLU A 417 9.30 9.22 -14.08
CA GLU A 417 8.48 10.06 -14.98
C GLU A 417 7.07 10.24 -14.40
N GLU A 418 6.49 11.42 -14.63
CA GLU A 418 5.08 11.67 -14.34
C GLU A 418 4.17 10.78 -15.17
N CYS A 419 3.09 10.30 -14.57
CA CYS A 419 2.08 9.46 -15.19
C CYS A 419 0.66 10.04 -15.05
N HIS A 420 0.45 10.99 -14.13
CA HIS A 420 -0.87 11.59 -13.90
C HIS A 420 -1.28 12.55 -15.02
N ASN A 421 -2.57 12.60 -15.36
CA ASN A 421 -3.08 13.28 -16.55
C ASN A 421 -4.21 14.30 -16.30
N GLU A 422 -4.28 14.87 -15.09
CA GLU A 422 -5.19 15.97 -14.73
C GLU A 422 -4.37 17.17 -14.25
N TRP A 423 -4.47 18.32 -14.92
CA TRP A 423 -3.54 19.45 -14.76
C TRP A 423 -3.56 20.02 -13.35
N GLU A 424 -4.73 20.02 -12.70
CA GLU A 424 -4.95 20.42 -11.32
C GLU A 424 -4.18 19.58 -10.30
N ILE A 425 -3.73 18.39 -10.68
CA ILE A 425 -2.97 17.47 -9.83
C ILE A 425 -1.52 17.35 -10.34
N THR A 426 -1.38 16.98 -11.62
CA THR A 426 -0.11 16.74 -12.30
C THR A 426 0.84 17.93 -12.15
N PHE A 427 0.35 19.16 -12.36
CA PHE A 427 1.19 20.35 -12.33
C PHE A 427 1.10 21.14 -11.03
N GLU A 428 -0.01 21.01 -10.31
CA GLU A 428 -0.37 21.93 -9.23
C GLU A 428 -0.34 21.30 -7.84
N GLU A 429 -0.46 19.97 -7.70
CA GLU A 429 -0.39 19.27 -6.41
C GLU A 429 1.06 19.04 -5.93
N ILE A 430 1.80 20.12 -5.83
CA ILE A 430 3.27 20.12 -5.72
C ILE A 430 3.77 19.88 -4.29
N HIS A 431 2.88 19.85 -3.29
CA HIS A 431 3.23 19.57 -1.89
C HIS A 431 3.87 18.18 -1.69
N ARG A 432 3.68 17.25 -2.63
CA ARG A 432 4.39 15.96 -2.71
C ARG A 432 5.91 16.07 -2.61
N ASN A 433 6.51 17.14 -3.13
CA ASN A 433 7.94 17.43 -2.94
C ASN A 433 8.28 17.67 -1.46
N GLY A 434 7.37 18.29 -0.70
CA GLY A 434 7.46 18.48 0.75
C GLY A 434 7.43 17.15 1.50
N ALA A 435 6.55 16.22 1.12
CA ALA A 435 6.48 14.89 1.72
C ALA A 435 7.81 14.12 1.58
N ILE A 436 8.45 14.18 0.40
CA ILE A 436 9.77 13.55 0.17
C ILE A 436 10.86 14.19 1.02
N ALA A 437 10.91 15.52 1.10
CA ALA A 437 11.88 16.22 1.94
C ALA A 437 11.67 15.89 3.44
N PHE A 438 10.42 15.82 3.89
CA PHE A 438 10.08 15.46 5.26
C PHE A 438 10.45 14.00 5.57
N ALA A 439 10.24 13.08 4.64
CA ALA A 439 10.63 11.68 4.79
C ALA A 439 12.15 11.49 4.99
N ILE A 440 12.98 12.26 4.28
CA ILE A 440 14.44 12.29 4.49
C ILE A 440 14.77 12.70 5.93
N TYR A 441 14.17 13.80 6.40
CA TYR A 441 14.34 14.27 7.77
C TYR A 441 13.87 13.25 8.81
N ASN A 442 12.69 12.66 8.58
CA ASN A 442 12.10 11.69 9.49
C ASN A 442 12.96 10.42 9.61
N TYR A 443 13.52 9.94 8.50
CA TYR A 443 14.47 8.83 8.50
C TYR A 443 15.71 9.13 9.35
N VAL A 444 16.35 10.27 9.12
CA VAL A 444 17.59 10.64 9.82
C VAL A 444 17.34 10.81 11.31
N ARG A 445 16.28 11.51 11.73
CA ARG A 445 16.00 11.70 13.17
C ARG A 445 15.71 10.38 13.88
N PHE A 446 14.99 9.46 13.23
CA PHE A 446 14.59 8.20 13.84
C PHE A 446 15.75 7.21 13.91
N THR A 447 16.42 6.96 12.78
CA THR A 447 17.49 5.94 12.70
C THR A 447 18.82 6.44 13.25
N GLY A 448 19.06 7.76 13.24
CA GLY A 448 20.37 8.34 13.50
C GLY A 448 21.38 8.13 12.37
N ASP A 449 20.96 7.59 11.22
CA ASP A 449 21.82 7.37 10.07
C ASP A 449 22.12 8.70 9.34
N GLN A 450 23.19 9.36 9.77
CA GLN A 450 23.68 10.59 9.15
C GLN A 450 24.36 10.36 7.79
N THR A 451 24.69 9.10 7.43
CA THR A 451 25.42 8.79 6.18
C THR A 451 24.53 8.93 4.94
N TYR A 452 23.22 8.75 5.09
CA TYR A 452 22.27 8.92 3.98
C TYR A 452 22.31 10.32 3.34
N ILE A 453 22.53 11.38 4.14
CA ILE A 453 22.53 12.76 3.64
C ILE A 453 23.66 13.01 2.62
N PRO A 454 24.95 12.80 2.92
CA PRO A 454 26.03 12.97 1.94
C PRO A 454 25.99 11.92 0.80
N GLU A 455 25.44 10.72 1.05
CA GLU A 455 25.38 9.68 0.02
C GLU A 455 24.29 9.95 -1.03
N ALA A 456 23.13 10.48 -0.61
CA ALA A 456 21.97 10.66 -1.48
C ALA A 456 21.09 11.88 -1.12
N GLY A 457 20.75 12.03 0.17
CA GLY A 457 19.71 12.96 0.61
C GLY A 457 19.96 14.42 0.26
N LEU A 458 21.21 14.90 0.30
CA LEU A 458 21.55 16.29 -0.01
C LEU A 458 21.25 16.66 -1.47
N GLU A 459 21.47 15.74 -2.42
CA GLU A 459 21.15 15.98 -3.83
C GLU A 459 19.64 16.10 -4.06
N VAL A 460 18.84 15.26 -3.37
CA VAL A 460 17.38 15.29 -3.43
C VAL A 460 16.84 16.60 -2.85
N LEU A 461 17.28 16.97 -1.64
CA LEU A 461 16.88 18.21 -0.98
C LEU A 461 17.25 19.44 -1.82
N LEU A 462 18.44 19.44 -2.43
CA LEU A 462 18.87 20.51 -3.33
C LEU A 462 17.97 20.65 -4.55
N GLY A 463 17.64 19.54 -5.21
CA GLY A 463 16.73 19.53 -6.35
C GLY A 463 15.35 20.09 -6.00
N ILE A 464 14.78 19.65 -4.87
CA ILE A 464 13.48 20.10 -4.39
C ILE A 464 13.50 21.60 -4.00
N ALA A 465 14.53 22.05 -3.28
CA ALA A 465 14.66 23.47 -2.92
C ALA A 465 14.82 24.38 -4.13
N ARG A 466 15.56 23.93 -5.17
CA ARG A 466 15.68 24.64 -6.45
C ARG A 466 14.33 24.77 -7.16
N PHE A 467 13.49 23.74 -7.08
CA PHE A 467 12.11 23.82 -7.55
C PHE A 467 11.32 24.87 -6.74
N TRP A 468 11.31 24.80 -5.42
CA TRP A 468 10.57 25.74 -4.58
C TRP A 468 10.97 27.19 -4.81
N LYS A 469 12.27 27.47 -4.86
CA LYS A 469 12.83 28.80 -5.12
C LYS A 469 12.42 29.37 -6.49
N GLN A 470 12.19 28.52 -7.48
CA GLN A 470 11.71 28.94 -8.81
C GLN A 470 10.18 29.00 -8.90
N ARG A 471 9.46 28.25 -8.07
CA ARG A 471 8.00 28.13 -8.10
C ARG A 471 7.28 29.30 -7.43
N VAL A 472 7.92 29.95 -6.47
CA VAL A 472 7.39 31.13 -5.79
C VAL A 472 7.73 32.41 -6.54
N ASN A 473 6.92 33.45 -6.37
CA ASN A 473 7.15 34.76 -6.96
C ASN A 473 7.00 35.88 -5.92
N TRP A 474 7.81 36.94 -6.03
CA TRP A 474 7.68 38.11 -5.17
C TRP A 474 6.37 38.87 -5.46
N SER A 475 5.56 39.11 -4.43
CA SER A 475 4.37 39.96 -4.52
C SER A 475 4.70 41.38 -4.06
N ASN A 476 4.57 42.34 -4.97
CA ASN A 476 4.72 43.76 -4.61
C ASN A 476 3.62 44.27 -3.67
N ASP A 477 2.47 43.61 -3.67
CA ASP A 477 1.32 43.94 -2.83
C ASP A 477 1.52 43.42 -1.40
N LYS A 478 1.80 42.11 -1.26
CA LYS A 478 2.02 41.48 0.05
C LYS A 478 3.44 41.70 0.62
N LYS A 479 4.38 42.22 -0.18
CA LYS A 479 5.81 42.36 0.18
C LYS A 479 6.45 41.06 0.68
N GLN A 480 6.04 39.95 0.09
CA GLN A 480 6.45 38.59 0.46
C GLN A 480 6.43 37.71 -0.79
N TYR A 481 7.11 36.56 -0.73
CA TYR A 481 7.03 35.52 -1.76
C TYR A 481 5.69 34.77 -1.63
N VAL A 482 4.96 34.69 -2.73
CA VAL A 482 3.67 33.99 -2.84
C VAL A 482 3.82 32.78 -3.75
N MET A 483 2.91 31.82 -3.59
CA MET A 483 2.81 30.64 -4.44
C MET A 483 1.40 30.58 -5.02
N LEU A 484 1.28 30.78 -6.33
CA LEU A 484 -0.02 30.91 -7.01
C LEU A 484 -0.33 29.67 -7.85
N GLY A 485 -1.61 29.34 -8.02
CA GLY A 485 -2.09 28.23 -8.86
C GLY A 485 -1.58 26.87 -8.41
N VAL A 486 -1.98 26.45 -7.21
CA VAL A 486 -1.59 25.17 -6.61
C VAL A 486 -2.83 24.38 -6.16
N THR A 487 -2.63 23.09 -5.94
CA THR A 487 -3.55 22.20 -5.23
C THR A 487 -2.84 21.71 -3.97
N GLY A 488 -3.48 21.85 -2.80
CA GLY A 488 -2.95 21.29 -1.55
C GLY A 488 -3.31 19.81 -1.40
N PRO A 489 -3.00 19.18 -0.26
CA PRO A 489 -3.53 17.86 0.07
C PRO A 489 -5.06 17.77 -0.04
N ASN A 490 -5.77 18.88 0.20
CA ASN A 490 -7.18 18.96 -0.08
C ASN A 490 -7.44 19.16 -1.59
N GLU A 491 -7.58 18.05 -2.32
CA GLU A 491 -7.87 18.06 -3.77
C GLU A 491 -9.25 18.65 -4.13
N TYR A 492 -10.11 18.97 -3.16
CA TYR A 492 -11.35 19.73 -3.39
C TYR A 492 -11.12 21.24 -3.48
N GLU A 493 -9.85 21.65 -3.61
CA GLU A 493 -9.43 23.02 -3.89
C GLU A 493 -8.37 22.97 -4.98
N ASN A 494 -8.72 23.44 -6.17
CA ASN A 494 -7.81 23.43 -7.33
C ASN A 494 -7.47 24.84 -7.78
N ASN A 495 -6.26 25.02 -8.29
CA ASN A 495 -5.76 26.31 -8.78
C ASN A 495 -5.86 27.44 -7.74
N VAL A 496 -5.70 27.12 -6.46
CA VAL A 496 -5.76 28.08 -5.37
C VAL A 496 -4.44 28.83 -5.19
N ASN A 497 -4.47 29.90 -4.39
CA ASN A 497 -3.30 30.73 -4.13
C ASN A 497 -2.90 30.64 -2.66
N ASN A 498 -1.59 30.53 -2.43
CA ASN A 498 -0.95 30.51 -1.12
C ASN A 498 -1.51 29.42 -0.21
N ASN A 499 -1.66 28.19 -0.72
CA ASN A 499 -2.01 27.06 0.11
C ASN A 499 -1.01 26.96 1.28
N PHE A 500 -1.51 26.99 2.52
CA PHE A 500 -0.66 27.09 3.70
C PHE A 500 0.31 25.92 3.79
N HIS A 501 -0.16 24.68 3.56
CA HIS A 501 0.67 23.50 3.61
C HIS A 501 1.81 23.55 2.59
N SER A 502 1.50 23.86 1.33
CA SER A 502 2.50 23.97 0.25
C SER A 502 3.54 25.05 0.54
N ASN A 503 3.11 26.22 1.01
CA ASN A 503 4.03 27.30 1.37
C ASN A 503 4.93 26.90 2.54
N TYR A 504 4.37 26.22 3.54
CA TYR A 504 5.12 25.82 4.74
C TYR A 504 6.16 24.74 4.41
N CYS A 505 5.77 23.73 3.62
CA CYS A 505 6.69 22.73 3.09
C CYS A 505 7.84 23.35 2.27
N ALA A 506 7.56 24.36 1.46
CA ALA A 506 8.59 25.06 0.68
C ALA A 506 9.59 25.79 1.59
N GLN A 507 9.10 26.58 2.56
CA GLN A 507 9.96 27.27 3.54
C GLN A 507 10.80 26.26 4.33
N TRP A 508 10.16 25.25 4.89
CA TRP A 508 10.81 24.26 5.74
C TRP A 508 11.88 23.48 4.98
N CYS A 509 11.59 23.04 3.74
CA CYS A 509 12.55 22.30 2.92
C CYS A 509 13.80 23.13 2.59
N MET A 510 13.64 24.42 2.27
CA MET A 510 14.80 25.29 2.01
C MET A 510 15.64 25.51 3.27
N ASN A 511 15.01 25.71 4.43
CA ASN A 511 15.72 25.84 5.70
C ASN A 511 16.48 24.55 6.06
N TYR A 512 15.82 23.39 5.91
CA TYR A 512 16.45 22.09 6.18
C TYR A 512 17.61 21.79 5.24
N LEU A 513 17.49 22.12 3.94
CA LEU A 513 18.62 22.04 3.01
C LEU A 513 19.80 22.90 3.47
N LEU A 514 19.56 24.17 3.85
CA LEU A 514 20.63 25.07 4.27
C LEU A 514 21.36 24.53 5.51
N GLU A 515 20.62 23.96 6.47
CA GLU A 515 21.20 23.26 7.61
C GLU A 515 22.07 22.08 7.17
N GLN A 516 21.54 21.21 6.29
CA GLN A 516 22.27 20.02 5.84
C GLN A 516 23.47 20.35 4.95
N VAL A 517 23.45 21.45 4.18
CA VAL A 517 24.63 21.93 3.45
C VAL A 517 25.75 22.26 4.43
N GLU A 518 25.47 23.00 5.49
CA GLU A 518 26.48 23.35 6.49
C GLU A 518 26.95 22.13 7.30
N ASN A 519 26.04 21.20 7.62
CA ASN A 519 26.36 19.91 8.24
C ASN A 519 27.34 19.10 7.37
N VAL A 520 27.03 18.90 6.09
CA VAL A 520 27.87 18.13 5.16
C VAL A 520 29.19 18.85 4.86
N LYS A 521 29.20 20.18 4.70
CA LYS A 521 30.45 20.97 4.58
C LYS A 521 31.39 20.74 5.76
N THR A 522 30.83 20.67 6.97
CA THR A 522 31.62 20.56 8.21
C THR A 522 32.07 19.13 8.48
N ASN A 523 31.15 18.16 8.36
CA ASN A 523 31.37 16.79 8.81
C ASN A 523 31.76 15.82 7.68
N TYR A 524 31.46 16.16 6.42
CA TYR A 524 31.72 15.34 5.23
C TYR A 524 32.28 16.17 4.06
N PRO A 525 33.43 16.87 4.23
CA PRO A 525 33.91 17.86 3.26
C PRO A 525 34.24 17.29 1.87
N GLU A 526 34.66 16.02 1.78
CA GLU A 526 34.94 15.35 0.51
C GLU A 526 33.64 15.08 -0.27
N ASP A 527 32.59 14.61 0.40
CA ASP A 527 31.27 14.44 -0.19
C ASP A 527 30.67 15.78 -0.60
N PHE A 528 30.82 16.82 0.23
CA PHE A 528 30.39 18.16 -0.16
C PHE A 528 31.09 18.61 -1.44
N ALA A 529 32.41 18.46 -1.55
CA ALA A 529 33.16 18.84 -2.75
C ALA A 529 32.67 18.07 -3.99
N ARG A 530 32.42 16.77 -3.86
CA ARG A 530 31.85 15.92 -4.92
C ARG A 530 30.47 16.41 -5.36
N ILE A 531 29.57 16.66 -4.42
CA ILE A 531 28.19 17.08 -4.70
C ILE A 531 28.17 18.50 -5.28
N ALA A 532 28.93 19.43 -4.70
CA ALA A 532 29.04 20.80 -5.16
C ALA A 532 29.59 20.88 -6.59
N ALA A 533 30.60 20.06 -6.92
CA ALA A 533 31.12 19.96 -8.29
C ALA A 533 30.09 19.35 -9.25
N LYS A 534 29.38 18.27 -8.84
CA LYS A 534 28.38 17.59 -9.67
C LYS A 534 27.15 18.46 -9.95
N ARG A 535 26.64 19.16 -8.93
CA ARG A 535 25.38 19.93 -8.98
C ARG A 535 25.57 21.42 -9.10
N ASN A 536 26.82 21.90 -9.19
CA ASN A 536 27.20 23.31 -9.31
C ASN A 536 26.58 24.18 -8.22
N ILE A 537 26.78 23.81 -6.96
CA ILE A 537 26.27 24.57 -5.79
C ILE A 537 27.08 25.86 -5.65
N THR A 538 26.40 26.98 -5.41
CA THR A 538 27.05 28.29 -5.22
C THR A 538 26.55 29.00 -3.97
N ASP A 539 27.40 29.76 -3.27
CA ASP A 539 26.98 30.51 -2.07
C ASP A 539 25.89 31.55 -2.38
N ALA A 540 25.88 32.07 -3.62
CA ALA A 540 24.82 32.96 -4.09
C ALA A 540 23.46 32.26 -4.12
N GLU A 541 23.38 31.01 -4.63
CA GLU A 541 22.11 30.26 -4.67
C GLU A 541 21.59 29.97 -3.27
N LEU A 542 22.48 29.62 -2.33
CA LEU A 542 22.12 29.34 -0.93
C LEU A 542 21.63 30.61 -0.23
N SER A 543 22.27 31.75 -0.51
CA SER A 543 21.86 33.06 0.04
C SER A 543 20.49 33.48 -0.48
N GLU A 544 20.22 33.30 -1.78
CA GLU A 544 18.90 33.55 -2.37
C GLU A 544 17.82 32.62 -1.78
N MET A 545 18.12 31.33 -1.60
CA MET A 545 17.18 30.39 -0.95
C MET A 545 16.85 30.84 0.48
N LYS A 546 17.84 31.31 1.23
CA LYS A 546 17.65 31.84 2.59
C LYS A 546 16.76 33.09 2.60
N GLU A 547 16.95 34.01 1.65
CA GLU A 547 16.10 35.19 1.50
C GLU A 547 14.65 34.80 1.21
N VAL A 548 14.45 33.88 0.26
CA VAL A 548 13.11 33.41 -0.12
C VAL A 548 12.43 32.72 1.07
N ALA A 549 13.11 31.76 1.71
CA ALA A 549 12.57 31.03 2.86
C ALA A 549 12.17 31.97 4.00
N GLY A 550 12.96 33.02 4.27
CA GLY A 550 12.67 34.01 5.29
C GLY A 550 11.48 34.93 4.99
N ASN A 551 10.97 34.96 3.76
CA ASN A 551 9.94 35.91 3.31
C ASN A 551 8.75 35.25 2.57
N ILE A 552 8.52 33.95 2.73
CA ILE A 552 7.30 33.29 2.23
C ILE A 552 6.07 33.81 2.96
N TYR A 553 4.99 34.03 2.21
CA TYR A 553 3.69 34.44 2.73
C TYR A 553 2.91 33.25 3.28
N PHE A 554 2.27 33.42 4.44
CA PHE A 554 1.30 32.48 4.98
C PHE A 554 -0.03 33.22 5.19
N PRO A 555 -1.13 32.78 4.57
CA PRO A 555 -2.42 33.43 4.80
C PRO A 555 -2.86 33.16 6.24
N PHE A 556 -3.16 34.23 6.99
CA PHE A 556 -3.51 34.17 8.40
C PHE A 556 -4.71 35.07 8.68
N SER A 557 -5.67 34.57 9.44
CA SER A 557 -6.80 35.35 9.95
C SER A 557 -6.51 35.78 11.38
N GLU A 558 -6.28 37.08 11.58
CA GLU A 558 -6.09 37.66 12.92
C GLU A 558 -7.35 37.54 13.79
N GLU A 559 -8.53 37.60 13.18
CA GLU A 559 -9.82 37.49 13.87
C GLU A 559 -10.01 36.08 14.47
N LEU A 560 -9.71 35.05 13.69
CA LEU A 560 -9.85 33.65 14.11
C LEU A 560 -8.59 33.13 14.82
N GLY A 561 -7.45 33.80 14.65
CA GLY A 561 -6.15 33.36 15.15
C GLY A 561 -5.66 32.06 14.51
N ILE A 562 -5.97 31.84 13.23
CA ILE A 562 -5.63 30.63 12.46
C ILE A 562 -4.97 30.96 11.12
N TYR A 563 -4.10 30.07 10.66
CA TYR A 563 -3.67 30.00 9.26
C TYR A 563 -4.84 29.54 8.41
N LEU A 564 -5.05 30.23 7.29
CA LEU A 564 -6.07 29.87 6.30
C LEU A 564 -5.52 28.79 5.38
N GLN A 565 -6.38 27.86 4.95
CA GLN A 565 -5.96 26.82 4.01
C GLN A 565 -5.43 27.41 2.70
N GLN A 566 -6.04 28.50 2.22
CA GLN A 566 -5.57 29.31 1.09
C GLN A 566 -6.12 30.76 1.20
N ASP A 567 -5.62 31.66 0.35
CA ASP A 567 -6.25 32.98 0.17
C ASP A 567 -7.73 32.81 -0.27
N GLY A 568 -8.65 33.57 0.34
CA GLY A 568 -10.08 33.57 0.01
C GLY A 568 -10.90 32.43 0.62
N PHE A 569 -10.33 31.56 1.46
CA PHE A 569 -11.07 30.44 2.06
C PHE A 569 -12.30 30.90 2.88
N LEU A 570 -12.19 32.01 3.61
CA LEU A 570 -13.27 32.53 4.46
C LEU A 570 -14.44 33.14 3.69
N ASP A 571 -14.31 33.36 2.37
CA ASP A 571 -15.41 33.84 1.53
C ASP A 571 -16.43 32.74 1.19
N LYS A 572 -16.11 31.48 1.53
CA LYS A 572 -16.94 30.30 1.25
C LYS A 572 -18.10 30.17 2.24
N ASP A 573 -19.07 29.35 1.87
CA ASP A 573 -20.11 28.90 2.81
C ASP A 573 -19.50 27.88 3.78
N LEU A 574 -19.25 28.32 5.01
CA LEU A 574 -18.61 27.54 6.08
C LEU A 574 -19.60 26.64 6.85
N THR A 575 -20.70 26.24 6.22
CA THR A 575 -21.66 25.29 6.80
C THR A 575 -20.96 23.95 7.11
N PRO A 576 -21.03 23.45 8.37
CA PRO A 576 -20.32 22.24 8.77
C PRO A 576 -20.86 20.97 8.11
N VAL A 577 -20.04 19.93 8.02
CA VAL A 577 -20.40 18.61 7.44
C VAL A 577 -21.56 17.95 8.19
N SER A 578 -21.75 18.26 9.47
CA SER A 578 -22.87 17.76 10.29
C SER A 578 -24.24 18.21 9.77
N GLU A 579 -24.29 19.34 9.05
CA GLU A 579 -25.51 19.88 8.43
C GLU A 579 -25.69 19.44 6.97
N LEU A 580 -24.70 18.75 6.38
CA LEU A 580 -24.78 18.21 5.03
C LEU A 580 -25.69 16.95 4.99
N PRO A 581 -26.72 16.90 4.12
CA PRO A 581 -27.60 15.74 4.03
C PRO A 581 -26.86 14.43 3.72
N LYS A 582 -27.20 13.34 4.40
CA LYS A 582 -26.54 12.03 4.21
C LYS A 582 -26.74 11.48 2.80
N GLU A 583 -27.89 11.78 2.20
CA GLU A 583 -28.23 11.45 0.82
C GLU A 583 -27.39 12.21 -0.21
N GLU A 584 -26.64 13.25 0.18
CA GLU A 584 -25.68 13.96 -0.68
C GLU A 584 -24.25 13.46 -0.52
N ARG A 585 -23.98 12.49 0.38
CA ARG A 585 -22.65 11.95 0.65
C ARG A 585 -22.43 10.53 0.06
N PRO A 586 -21.22 10.18 -0.41
CA PRO A 586 -20.05 11.07 -0.55
C PRO A 586 -20.24 12.07 -1.71
N ILE A 587 -19.67 13.27 -1.56
CA ILE A 587 -19.91 14.39 -2.48
C ILE A 587 -19.22 14.18 -3.83
N ASN A 588 -18.08 13.49 -3.90
CA ASN A 588 -17.45 13.09 -5.19
C ASN A 588 -18.35 12.24 -6.10
N GLN A 589 -19.33 11.52 -5.55
CA GLN A 589 -20.24 10.67 -6.33
C GLN A 589 -21.57 11.35 -6.65
N LYS A 590 -21.87 12.49 -6.01
CA LYS A 590 -23.24 13.06 -5.99
C LYS A 590 -23.30 14.53 -6.38
N TRP A 591 -22.19 15.25 -6.26
CA TRP A 591 -22.10 16.66 -6.63
C TRP A 591 -21.34 16.83 -7.93
N SER A 592 -21.64 17.90 -8.65
CA SER A 592 -20.78 18.35 -9.75
C SER A 592 -19.47 18.91 -9.19
N TRP A 593 -18.37 18.73 -9.93
CA TRP A 593 -17.03 19.12 -9.47
C TRP A 593 -16.95 20.62 -9.09
N ASP A 594 -17.59 21.50 -9.86
CA ASP A 594 -17.64 22.94 -9.55
C ASP A 594 -18.31 23.26 -8.20
N ARG A 595 -19.28 22.45 -7.77
CA ARG A 595 -19.97 22.60 -6.48
C ARG A 595 -19.05 22.18 -5.34
N ILE A 596 -18.28 21.12 -5.53
CA ILE A 596 -17.26 20.68 -4.59
C ILE A 596 -16.23 21.80 -4.42
N LEU A 597 -15.64 22.29 -5.51
CA LEU A 597 -14.55 23.27 -5.47
C LEU A 597 -14.92 24.61 -4.80
N ARG A 598 -16.14 25.12 -5.03
CA ARG A 598 -16.56 26.39 -4.40
C ARG A 598 -17.07 26.24 -2.97
N SER A 599 -17.31 25.01 -2.50
CA SER A 599 -17.73 24.76 -1.12
C SER A 599 -16.55 24.89 -0.15
N ALA A 600 -16.82 24.89 1.16
CA ALA A 600 -15.78 24.84 2.20
C ALA A 600 -15.40 23.40 2.60
N TYR A 601 -15.93 22.37 1.93
CA TYR A 601 -15.71 20.99 2.34
C TYR A 601 -14.32 20.49 1.95
N ILE A 602 -13.66 19.87 2.92
CA ILE A 602 -12.27 19.45 2.83
C ILE A 602 -12.21 17.93 2.63
N LYS A 603 -11.53 17.48 1.58
CA LYS A 603 -11.37 16.05 1.26
C LYS A 603 -10.59 15.32 2.34
N GLN A 604 -9.47 15.91 2.77
CA GLN A 604 -8.50 15.34 3.70
C GLN A 604 -7.66 16.41 4.42
N ALA A 605 -6.85 16.02 5.41
CA ALA A 605 -6.02 16.96 6.17
C ALA A 605 -5.12 17.77 5.24
N ASP A 606 -5.18 19.10 5.35
CA ASP A 606 -4.36 20.06 4.58
C ASP A 606 -3.58 20.97 5.52
N VAL A 607 -4.24 21.97 6.14
CA VAL A 607 -3.61 22.75 7.23
C VAL A 607 -3.20 21.83 8.37
N LEU A 608 -4.07 20.91 8.74
CA LEU A 608 -3.80 19.89 9.75
C LEU A 608 -2.66 18.95 9.36
N GLN A 609 -2.35 18.76 8.07
CA GLN A 609 -1.17 18.00 7.65
C GLN A 609 0.13 18.70 8.08
N SER A 610 0.20 20.03 8.00
CA SER A 610 1.36 20.80 8.50
C SER A 610 1.55 20.65 10.00
N PHE A 611 0.46 20.67 10.77
CA PHE A 611 0.51 20.47 12.22
C PHE A 611 0.96 19.06 12.61
N TYR A 612 0.72 18.06 11.75
CA TYR A 612 1.23 16.71 11.95
C TYR A 612 2.73 16.59 11.61
N TYR A 613 3.16 17.09 10.45
CA TYR A 613 4.59 17.02 10.07
C TYR A 613 5.48 17.83 11.01
N PHE A 614 5.08 19.07 11.31
CA PHE A 614 5.90 20.05 12.01
C PHE A 614 5.35 20.33 13.41
N GLU A 615 4.90 19.28 14.10
CA GLU A 615 4.25 19.38 15.41
C GLU A 615 5.08 20.16 16.44
N ASP A 616 6.41 20.06 16.39
CA ASP A 616 7.34 20.78 17.27
C ASP A 616 7.44 22.29 16.99
N GLN A 617 6.87 22.76 15.87
CA GLN A 617 6.87 24.16 15.44
C GLN A 617 5.57 24.90 15.80
N PHE A 618 4.58 24.18 16.34
CA PHE A 618 3.29 24.76 16.72
C PHE A 618 2.95 24.45 18.19
N SER A 619 2.27 25.38 18.85
CA SER A 619 1.77 25.13 20.19
C SER A 619 0.52 24.24 20.16
N LYS A 620 0.25 23.56 21.27
CA LYS A 620 -0.99 22.78 21.45
C LYS A 620 -2.25 23.65 21.30
N ASP A 621 -2.21 24.89 21.78
CA ASP A 621 -3.30 25.86 21.63
C ASP A 621 -3.53 26.24 20.16
N GLN A 622 -2.46 26.35 19.37
CA GLN A 622 -2.59 26.56 17.93
C GLN A 622 -3.23 25.34 17.29
N LEU A 623 -2.75 24.12 17.59
CA LEU A 623 -3.35 22.89 17.08
C LEU A 623 -4.85 22.84 17.39
N GLU A 624 -5.25 23.12 18.64
CA GLU A 624 -6.65 23.09 19.05
C GLU A 624 -7.53 24.03 18.21
N LYS A 625 -7.12 25.29 18.04
CA LYS A 625 -7.86 26.28 17.23
C LYS A 625 -8.03 25.86 15.77
N HIS A 626 -6.97 25.31 15.17
CA HIS A 626 -7.01 24.89 13.77
C HIS A 626 -7.84 23.62 13.61
N PHE A 627 -7.72 22.69 14.56
CA PHE A 627 -8.50 21.47 14.58
C PHE A 627 -10.00 21.77 14.71
N ASP A 628 -10.39 22.65 15.63
CA ASP A 628 -11.78 23.09 15.84
C ASP A 628 -12.39 23.76 14.62
N PHE A 629 -11.58 24.41 13.79
CA PHE A 629 -12.06 25.06 12.58
C PHE A 629 -12.16 24.10 11.39
N TYR A 630 -11.12 23.28 11.15
CA TYR A 630 -11.02 22.49 9.92
C TYR A 630 -11.67 21.10 10.02
N GLU A 631 -11.67 20.45 11.19
CA GLU A 631 -12.26 19.11 11.31
C GLU A 631 -13.76 19.11 11.00
N PRO A 632 -14.59 20.06 11.48
CA PRO A 632 -16.02 20.08 11.17
C PRO A 632 -16.34 20.31 9.70
N LEU A 633 -15.38 20.82 8.91
CA LEU A 633 -15.48 21.04 7.46
C LEU A 633 -14.96 19.85 6.65
N THR A 634 -14.36 18.84 7.30
CA THR A 634 -13.71 17.71 6.61
C THR A 634 -14.67 16.54 6.38
N VAL A 635 -14.84 16.12 5.13
CA VAL A 635 -15.72 14.99 4.76
C VAL A 635 -15.03 13.62 4.87
N HIS A 636 -13.69 13.64 4.90
CA HIS A 636 -12.79 12.47 4.89
C HIS A 636 -13.09 11.52 3.73
N GLU A 637 -13.14 12.06 2.51
CA GLU A 637 -13.36 11.31 1.26
C GLU A 637 -12.06 10.82 0.61
N SER A 638 -10.96 10.95 1.35
CA SER A 638 -9.73 10.19 1.14
C SER A 638 -9.50 9.25 2.31
N SER A 639 -9.05 8.03 2.01
CA SER A 639 -8.69 7.03 3.02
C SER A 639 -7.52 7.49 3.92
N LEU A 640 -6.71 8.44 3.44
CA LEU A 640 -5.58 9.04 4.17
C LEU A 640 -6.01 10.07 5.24
N SER A 641 -7.27 10.51 5.23
CA SER A 641 -7.72 11.61 6.09
C SER A 641 -7.89 11.23 7.57
N PRO A 642 -8.57 10.13 7.95
CA PRO A 642 -8.95 9.90 9.34
C PRO A 642 -7.77 9.69 10.29
N CYS A 643 -6.65 9.11 9.82
CA CYS A 643 -5.51 8.81 10.69
C CYS A 643 -4.87 10.08 11.28
N VAL A 644 -4.65 11.12 10.47
CA VAL A 644 -4.09 12.41 10.94
C VAL A 644 -5.01 13.05 11.98
N HIS A 645 -6.32 13.01 11.73
CA HIS A 645 -7.32 13.53 12.66
C HIS A 645 -7.39 12.70 13.95
N SER A 646 -7.23 11.37 13.87
CA SER A 646 -7.12 10.49 15.03
C SER A 646 -5.92 10.84 15.91
N ILE A 647 -4.74 11.04 15.29
CA ILE A 647 -3.50 11.38 15.99
C ILE A 647 -3.65 12.73 16.70
N GLN A 648 -4.15 13.75 16.00
CA GLN A 648 -4.29 15.09 16.57
C GLN A 648 -5.39 15.17 17.64
N ALA A 649 -6.52 14.48 17.44
CA ALA A 649 -7.55 14.36 18.48
C ALA A 649 -6.97 13.69 19.74
N ALA A 650 -6.13 12.65 19.61
CA ALA A 650 -5.44 12.04 20.73
C ALA A 650 -4.47 13.02 21.41
N THR A 651 -3.65 13.76 20.65
CA THR A 651 -2.77 14.83 21.18
C THR A 651 -3.56 15.87 21.98
N LEU A 652 -4.74 16.27 21.50
CA LEU A 652 -5.65 17.20 22.18
C LEU A 652 -6.41 16.58 23.35
N GLY A 653 -6.34 15.26 23.53
CA GLY A 653 -7.05 14.53 24.58
C GLY A 653 -8.53 14.27 24.32
N ARG A 654 -8.97 14.41 23.07
CA ARG A 654 -10.34 14.17 22.61
C ARG A 654 -10.51 12.71 22.22
N MET A 655 -10.38 11.81 23.21
CA MET A 655 -10.22 10.38 22.97
C MET A 655 -11.43 9.71 22.30
N GLU A 656 -12.65 10.17 22.56
CA GLU A 656 -13.85 9.66 21.86
C GLU A 656 -13.80 9.96 20.35
N GLN A 657 -13.42 11.19 20.01
CA GLN A 657 -13.26 11.61 18.62
C GLN A 657 -12.09 10.88 17.95
N ALA A 658 -10.96 10.74 18.65
CA ALA A 658 -9.80 9.99 18.17
C ALA A 658 -10.15 8.51 17.88
N TYR A 659 -10.87 7.85 18.79
CA TYR A 659 -11.32 6.47 18.59
C TYR A 659 -12.31 6.33 17.43
N THR A 660 -13.21 7.30 17.24
CA THR A 660 -14.14 7.34 16.10
C THR A 660 -13.38 7.41 14.77
N PHE A 661 -12.35 8.24 14.67
CA PHE A 661 -11.49 8.30 13.49
C PHE A 661 -10.69 7.01 13.28
N TYR A 662 -10.15 6.44 14.35
CA TYR A 662 -9.46 5.16 14.31
C TYR A 662 -10.35 4.03 13.75
N LEU A 663 -11.62 3.93 14.18
CA LEU A 663 -12.54 2.93 13.65
C LEU A 663 -12.77 3.10 12.14
N ARG A 664 -12.85 4.36 11.66
CA ARG A 664 -13.02 4.65 10.25
C ARG A 664 -11.83 4.23 9.39
N THR A 665 -10.58 4.40 9.87
CA THR A 665 -9.39 3.93 9.13
C THR A 665 -9.15 2.44 9.29
N SER A 666 -9.31 1.88 10.50
CA SER A 666 -9.01 0.46 10.79
C SER A 666 -9.94 -0.52 10.11
N ARG A 667 -11.18 -0.11 9.82
CA ARG A 667 -12.20 -0.95 9.18
C ARG A 667 -12.70 -0.38 7.86
N LEU A 668 -11.93 0.53 7.25
CA LEU A 668 -12.31 1.20 6.01
C LEU A 668 -12.73 0.20 4.93
N ASP A 669 -11.87 -0.79 4.69
CA ASP A 669 -12.12 -1.85 3.71
C ASP A 669 -13.05 -2.94 4.28
N LEU A 670 -12.84 -3.38 5.53
CA LEU A 670 -13.63 -4.46 6.13
C LEU A 670 -15.14 -4.17 6.19
N ASP A 671 -15.52 -2.90 6.38
CA ASP A 671 -16.91 -2.46 6.45
C ASP A 671 -17.34 -1.66 5.20
N ASP A 672 -16.46 -1.54 4.19
CA ASP A 672 -16.68 -0.84 2.92
C ASP A 672 -17.21 0.61 3.08
N TYR A 673 -16.57 1.40 3.95
CA TYR A 673 -16.99 2.77 4.28
C TYR A 673 -17.10 3.68 3.05
N ASN A 674 -16.20 3.51 2.08
CA ASN A 674 -16.15 4.31 0.86
C ASN A 674 -16.98 3.71 -0.30
N LYS A 675 -17.46 2.46 -0.17
CA LYS A 675 -18.17 1.73 -1.24
C LYS A 675 -17.33 1.46 -2.49
N GLU A 676 -16.05 1.19 -2.27
CA GLU A 676 -15.04 1.02 -3.34
C GLU A 676 -14.21 -0.26 -3.16
N VAL A 677 -14.51 -1.10 -2.17
CA VAL A 677 -13.71 -2.31 -1.88
C VAL A 677 -13.64 -3.25 -3.08
N HIS A 678 -14.70 -3.33 -3.90
CA HIS A 678 -14.71 -4.13 -5.12
C HIS A 678 -13.58 -3.77 -6.11
N GLU A 679 -13.07 -2.54 -6.06
CA GLU A 679 -11.97 -2.04 -6.90
C GLU A 679 -10.57 -2.38 -6.34
N GLY A 680 -10.49 -2.97 -5.14
CA GLY A 680 -9.25 -3.24 -4.39
C GLY A 680 -9.17 -2.47 -3.07
N LEU A 681 -8.31 -2.96 -2.17
CA LEU A 681 -8.08 -2.44 -0.82
C LEU A 681 -7.33 -1.10 -0.82
N HIS A 682 -7.44 -0.32 0.25
CA HIS A 682 -6.73 0.97 0.39
C HIS A 682 -5.40 0.79 1.14
N ILE A 683 -4.45 0.07 0.53
CA ILE A 683 -3.19 -0.38 1.14
C ILE A 683 -2.40 0.75 1.82
N THR A 684 -2.21 1.89 1.16
CA THR A 684 -1.41 2.98 1.76
C THR A 684 -2.07 3.57 3.01
N SER A 685 -3.40 3.58 3.07
CA SER A 685 -4.14 4.04 4.26
C SER A 685 -4.05 3.10 5.46
N MET A 686 -3.71 1.83 5.24
CA MET A 686 -3.50 0.85 6.31
C MET A 686 -2.32 1.23 7.20
N ALA A 687 -1.31 1.93 6.66
CA ALA A 687 -0.22 2.49 7.44
C ALA A 687 -0.74 3.59 8.38
N GLY A 688 -1.70 4.41 7.94
CA GLY A 688 -2.39 5.40 8.77
C GLY A 688 -3.11 4.80 9.98
N THR A 689 -3.67 3.59 9.85
CA THR A 689 -4.25 2.89 11.01
C THR A 689 -3.19 2.55 12.05
N TRP A 690 -2.04 2.05 11.61
CA TRP A 690 -0.91 1.77 12.50
C TRP A 690 -0.41 3.05 13.18
N MET A 691 -0.26 4.15 12.42
CA MET A 691 0.15 5.46 12.96
C MET A 691 -0.84 5.97 14.01
N SER A 692 -2.15 5.76 13.82
CA SER A 692 -3.17 6.17 14.78
C SER A 692 -2.99 5.52 16.16
N ILE A 693 -2.47 4.29 16.21
CA ILE A 693 -2.15 3.61 17.46
C ILE A 693 -0.81 4.07 17.99
N VAL A 694 0.26 4.03 17.19
CA VAL A 694 1.63 4.26 17.69
C VAL A 694 1.89 5.74 17.96
N GLU A 695 1.56 6.62 17.02
CA GLU A 695 1.75 8.06 17.15
C GLU A 695 0.54 8.76 17.80
N GLY A 696 -0.67 8.22 17.64
CA GLY A 696 -1.87 8.76 18.29
C GLY A 696 -2.01 8.28 19.74
N PHE A 697 -2.47 7.05 19.93
CA PHE A 697 -2.76 6.51 21.27
C PHE A 697 -1.50 6.23 22.10
N GLY A 698 -0.41 5.77 21.50
CA GLY A 698 0.88 5.61 22.18
C GLY A 698 1.59 6.94 22.40
N GLY A 699 1.20 7.98 21.67
CA GLY A 699 1.83 9.30 21.72
C GLY A 699 3.31 9.27 21.35
N MET A 700 3.76 8.30 20.54
CA MET A 700 5.17 8.12 20.21
C MET A 700 5.71 9.30 19.40
N ARG A 701 6.81 9.92 19.85
CA ARG A 701 7.58 10.93 19.10
C ARG A 701 9.07 10.69 19.23
N VAL A 702 9.83 11.19 18.26
CA VAL A 702 11.29 11.31 18.38
C VAL A 702 11.63 12.79 18.56
N LYS A 703 12.21 13.15 19.71
CA LYS A 703 12.66 14.51 20.02
C LYS A 703 14.08 14.43 20.59
N ASN A 704 14.99 15.28 20.11
CA ASN A 704 16.38 15.33 20.60
C ASN A 704 17.05 13.94 20.66
N ASP A 705 16.91 13.14 19.60
CA ASP A 705 17.45 11.77 19.51
C ASP A 705 16.89 10.75 20.53
N GLN A 706 15.78 11.06 21.21
CA GLN A 706 15.16 10.20 22.21
C GLN A 706 13.69 9.90 21.88
N LEU A 707 13.19 8.76 22.36
CA LEU A 707 11.77 8.39 22.27
C LEU A 707 10.95 9.06 23.37
N TYR A 708 9.84 9.66 22.98
CA TYR A 708 8.83 10.24 23.87
C TYR A 708 7.51 9.51 23.68
N PHE A 709 6.77 9.35 24.78
CA PHE A 709 5.46 8.73 24.82
C PHE A 709 4.50 9.56 25.67
N GLU A 710 3.29 9.74 25.18
CA GLU A 710 2.14 10.25 25.94
C GLU A 710 0.95 9.29 25.79
N PRO A 711 1.01 8.09 26.40
CA PRO A 711 0.03 7.05 26.15
C PRO A 711 -1.36 7.42 26.64
N ARG A 712 -2.37 7.14 25.82
CA ARG A 712 -3.79 7.34 26.10
C ARG A 712 -4.55 6.10 25.66
N LEU A 713 -5.38 5.58 26.56
CA LEU A 713 -6.16 4.38 26.31
C LEU A 713 -7.60 4.76 25.92
N PRO A 714 -8.10 4.34 24.75
CA PRO A 714 -9.53 4.44 24.44
C PRO A 714 -10.39 3.71 25.48
N GLU A 715 -11.56 4.24 25.82
CA GLU A 715 -12.44 3.66 26.87
C GLU A 715 -12.90 2.23 26.54
N GLN A 716 -12.97 1.91 25.25
CA GLN A 716 -13.38 0.61 24.72
C GLN A 716 -12.32 -0.47 24.91
N TRP A 717 -11.07 -0.10 25.22
CA TRP A 717 -9.94 -1.03 25.33
C TRP A 717 -9.56 -1.28 26.79
N GLU A 718 -9.12 -2.50 27.09
CA GLU A 718 -8.56 -2.87 28.38
C GLU A 718 -7.05 -2.59 28.43
N GLY A 719 -6.40 -2.71 27.28
CA GLY A 719 -5.00 -2.38 27.05
C GLY A 719 -4.60 -2.56 25.59
N PHE A 720 -3.44 -2.06 25.22
CA PHE A 720 -2.83 -2.33 23.92
C PHE A 720 -1.31 -2.40 24.01
N THR A 721 -0.69 -3.16 23.11
CA THR A 721 0.77 -3.29 23.04
C THR A 721 1.25 -3.11 21.61
N PHE A 722 2.41 -2.48 21.44
CA PHE A 722 3.12 -2.40 20.16
C PHE A 722 4.64 -2.44 20.40
N LYS A 723 5.40 -2.74 19.35
CA LYS A 723 6.87 -2.74 19.38
C LYS A 723 7.44 -1.63 18.51
N VAL A 724 8.59 -1.10 18.91
CA VAL A 724 9.36 -0.09 18.20
C VAL A 724 10.80 -0.56 18.06
N ASN A 725 11.28 -0.75 16.83
CA ASN A 725 12.71 -0.96 16.60
C ASN A 725 13.40 0.40 16.49
N PHE A 726 13.98 0.88 17.58
CA PHE A 726 14.67 2.16 17.62
C PHE A 726 16.18 1.91 17.75
N ARG A 727 16.91 2.19 16.65
CA ARG A 727 18.38 2.07 16.59
C ARG A 727 18.88 0.67 17.02
N GLN A 728 18.26 -0.37 16.46
CA GLN A 728 18.55 -1.80 16.69
C GLN A 728 18.17 -2.31 18.10
N GLN A 729 17.37 -1.55 18.84
CA GLN A 729 16.80 -1.97 20.11
C GLN A 729 15.28 -2.07 19.99
N ILE A 730 14.72 -3.22 20.34
CA ILE A 730 13.28 -3.47 20.24
C ILE A 730 12.64 -3.13 21.58
N LEU A 731 11.92 -2.02 21.61
CA LEU A 731 11.15 -1.57 22.75
C LEU A 731 9.70 -2.00 22.58
N LYS A 732 9.20 -2.87 23.45
CA LYS A 732 7.78 -3.21 23.55
C LYS A 732 7.11 -2.28 24.56
N VAL A 733 6.08 -1.57 24.11
CA VAL A 733 5.31 -0.60 24.89
C VAL A 733 3.97 -1.24 25.24
N ILE A 734 3.67 -1.35 26.53
CA ILE A 734 2.46 -1.99 27.05
C ILE A 734 1.63 -0.94 27.78
N VAL A 735 0.45 -0.62 27.25
CA VAL A 735 -0.44 0.41 27.80
C VAL A 735 -1.67 -0.26 28.39
N ASN A 736 -1.86 -0.14 29.70
CA ASN A 736 -2.99 -0.69 30.45
C ASN A 736 -3.75 0.43 31.18
N LYS A 737 -4.88 0.11 31.82
CA LYS A 737 -5.62 1.04 32.67
C LYS A 737 -4.75 1.54 33.84
N GLY A 738 -4.24 2.76 33.73
CA GLY A 738 -3.51 3.46 34.79
C GLY A 738 -2.00 3.22 34.84
N GLU A 739 -1.45 2.40 33.94
CA GLU A 739 -0.01 2.10 33.89
C GLU A 739 0.47 1.94 32.44
N THR A 740 1.68 2.42 32.16
CA THR A 740 2.43 2.06 30.95
C THR A 740 3.76 1.45 31.35
N THR A 741 4.03 0.26 30.84
CA THR A 741 5.29 -0.45 31.07
C THR A 741 6.04 -0.66 29.76
N PHE A 742 7.35 -0.89 29.89
CA PHE A 742 8.27 -1.05 28.77
C PHE A 742 9.10 -2.31 28.98
N GLU A 743 9.19 -3.13 27.95
CA GLU A 743 10.10 -4.28 27.89
C GLU A 743 11.11 -4.02 26.78
N LEU A 744 12.41 -4.20 27.08
CA LEU A 744 13.49 -3.97 26.12
C LEU A 744 14.12 -5.30 25.73
N GLU A 745 14.07 -5.62 24.44
CA GLU A 745 14.86 -6.66 23.80
C GLU A 745 16.09 -5.96 23.18
N GLY A 746 17.23 -6.02 23.87
CA GLY A 746 18.46 -5.30 23.51
C GLY A 746 19.64 -5.66 24.41
N THR A 747 20.79 -5.02 24.21
CA THR A 747 22.00 -5.30 25.01
C THR A 747 22.34 -4.21 26.01
N GLU A 748 21.83 -2.99 25.81
CA GLU A 748 22.16 -1.81 26.61
C GLU A 748 20.88 -1.14 27.12
N PRO A 749 20.93 -0.37 28.21
CA PRO A 749 19.76 0.39 28.66
C PRO A 749 19.31 1.43 27.62
N LEU A 750 17.99 1.61 27.49
CA LEU A 750 17.38 2.62 26.62
C LEU A 750 16.71 3.71 27.46
N GLU A 751 17.01 4.97 27.14
CA GLU A 751 16.35 6.13 27.74
C GLU A 751 15.11 6.50 26.92
N VAL A 752 13.98 6.63 27.60
CA VAL A 752 12.71 7.08 27.02
C VAL A 752 12.08 8.14 27.92
N TYR A 753 11.16 8.93 27.37
CA TYR A 753 10.43 9.96 28.10
C TYR A 753 8.94 9.62 28.09
N VAL A 754 8.30 9.62 29.25
CA VAL A 754 6.87 9.34 29.41
C VAL A 754 6.23 10.51 30.11
N PHE A 755 5.34 11.25 29.43
CA PHE A 755 4.83 12.55 29.91
C PHE A 755 5.97 13.49 30.36
N ASP A 756 7.00 13.60 29.51
CA ASP A 756 8.25 14.35 29.74
C ASP A 756 9.10 13.89 30.95
N GLN A 757 8.74 12.78 31.60
CA GLN A 757 9.54 12.18 32.66
C GLN A 757 10.48 11.13 32.10
N LYS A 758 11.77 11.26 32.41
CA LYS A 758 12.80 10.31 32.02
C LYS A 758 12.58 8.94 32.68
N VAL A 759 12.57 7.89 31.87
CA VAL A 759 12.51 6.48 32.27
C VAL A 759 13.68 5.75 31.61
N VAL A 760 14.45 4.98 32.39
CA VAL A 760 15.53 4.13 31.87
C VAL A 760 15.05 2.70 31.87
N VAL A 761 14.87 2.13 30.67
CA VAL A 761 14.42 0.76 30.47
C VAL A 761 15.66 -0.14 30.40
N GLN A 762 15.70 -1.16 31.24
CA GLN A 762 16.80 -2.14 31.26
C GLN A 762 16.48 -3.30 30.30
N PRO A 763 17.47 -3.91 29.65
CA PRO A 763 17.27 -5.13 28.88
C PRO A 763 16.61 -6.24 29.70
N SER A 764 15.67 -6.93 29.08
CA SER A 764 15.07 -8.15 29.65
C SER A 764 16.12 -9.28 29.59
N ILE A 765 16.46 -9.88 30.74
CA ILE A 765 17.47 -10.95 30.87
C ILE A 765 17.02 -12.23 30.17
#